data_AF-A0A964AM06-F1
#
_entry.id   AF-A0A964AM06-F1
#
_cell.length_a   1.000
_cell.length_b   1.000
_cell.length_c   1.000
_cell.angle_alpha   90.00
_cell.angle_beta   90.00
_cell.angle_gamma   90.00
#
_symmetry.space_group_name_H-M   'P 1'
#
loop_
_entity.id
_entity.type
_entity.pdbx_description
1 polymer ?
#
loop_
_entity_poly.entity_id
_entity_poly.type
_entity_poly.pdbx_seq_one_letter_code
_entity_poly.pdbx_strand_id
1 'polypeptide(L)'
;MRRIALVVALATLGCKDDTQPVTDDTGPVVEVDEDGDGSPADVDCDDANPDVYPGQTETPYDGVDNDCDEGTPDDDLDGDGYPQAQDCDDQDANLNPGEIEVCDGVDNNCNGQVDDAAGGIFYADADGDGFGDPDVTAQSCEGNEGYVADNSDCDDGNAAVNLLADEYCDGIDNDCDGATDEPQAVDAATWYADADSDGHGTVDTTTESCDQPEGFVAGGEDCDDSNPQVSPNAVEFCNGYDDNCDGETDEDTAFDVETFYADFDGDGYGNAAYATDACDAPAGYVDDDTDCDDTEAGAYPGATETCDEVDNDCDRDVDEGVTFTYAPDYDGDGYGDDSGRYEVEACSQPAGFVSDASDCDDSDSSANPGETEACDEVDNDCDSSVDEGVTSTWYLDADGDGYGRDSSTVDACAAPTSAYAALGGDCDDNDTAFNPGETPGCDGNDYDCDGSVDNDADADGYSDIACGGTDCDDSDPNILPEAAGGCALGTDCLDIYNSGYTTDDEYTIDPDGYGTGVDPVDVWCEMTFNGGGWTSVFNYMDPGGSSTTDAANFHAALINNADMNSPVLPTDTSASIYTSNLDLSQYTEVVYGWAASSTDDVSRYGTYTDASGLSGECYLDGYCGANVAIASMDILPTGNNRTIYTGNQPTYPHVGMGFSGQIILWGYDRNNSSYGNWANWYDLNSCCNAGNTSAIQTSGWRYVIYIR
;
A
#
# COMPACT_ATOMS: atom_id res chain seq x y z
N MET A 1 2.14 -59.29 -3.29
CA MET A 1 2.21 -59.22 -4.76
C MET A 1 2.91 -60.49 -5.29
N ARG A 2 2.45 -61.03 -6.44
CA ARG A 2 2.94 -62.20 -7.22
C ARG A 2 2.65 -63.59 -6.60
N ARG A 3 1.61 -64.33 -7.03
CA ARG A 3 1.45 -65.19 -8.24
C ARG A 3 2.45 -66.38 -8.19
N ILE A 4 2.07 -67.67 -8.30
CA ILE A 4 1.46 -68.36 -9.45
C ILE A 4 0.90 -69.74 -9.01
N ALA A 5 -0.19 -70.18 -9.65
CA ALA A 5 -0.82 -71.51 -9.59
C ALA A 5 -0.42 -72.41 -10.77
N LEU A 6 -0.51 -73.76 -10.65
CA LEU A 6 -0.85 -74.76 -11.70
C LEU A 6 -0.86 -76.18 -11.07
N VAL A 7 -1.96 -76.94 -10.90
CA VAL A 7 -2.82 -77.73 -11.85
C VAL A 7 -2.37 -79.19 -12.08
N VAL A 8 -3.17 -80.12 -11.52
CA VAL A 8 -3.88 -81.30 -12.12
C VAL A 8 -3.11 -82.39 -12.93
N ALA A 9 -3.35 -83.66 -12.55
CA ALA A 9 -3.90 -84.79 -13.34
C ALA A 9 -3.16 -86.16 -13.45
N LEU A 10 -3.96 -87.21 -13.21
CA LEU A 10 -4.12 -88.52 -13.91
C LEU A 10 -3.12 -89.69 -13.76
N ALA A 11 -3.58 -90.71 -13.00
CA ALA A 11 -4.03 -92.04 -13.43
C ALA A 11 -3.17 -93.01 -14.30
N THR A 12 -2.98 -94.21 -13.72
CA THR A 12 -3.03 -95.60 -14.27
C THR A 12 -1.86 -96.22 -15.06
N LEU A 13 -1.34 -97.38 -14.60
CA LEU A 13 -1.52 -98.76 -15.16
C LEU A 13 -0.38 -99.71 -14.73
N GLY A 14 -0.69 -100.99 -14.45
CA GLY A 14 0.26 -102.10 -14.64
C GLY A 14 0.10 -103.35 -13.74
N CYS A 15 -0.47 -104.43 -14.29
CA CYS A 15 -0.67 -105.76 -13.70
C CYS A 15 0.60 -106.60 -13.43
N LYS A 16 0.46 -107.66 -12.63
CA LYS A 16 1.01 -109.00 -12.96
C LYS A 16 0.17 -110.16 -12.40
N ASP A 17 0.27 -111.25 -13.13
CA ASP A 17 -0.58 -112.44 -13.24
C ASP A 17 0.12 -113.69 -12.66
N ASP A 18 -0.63 -114.78 -12.60
CA ASP A 18 -0.25 -116.16 -12.95
C ASP A 18 -0.26 -117.27 -11.84
N THR A 19 -1.42 -117.96 -11.78
CA THR A 19 -1.69 -119.44 -11.79
C THR A 19 -1.10 -120.39 -10.72
N GLN A 20 -1.83 -121.41 -10.22
CA GLN A 20 -2.35 -122.62 -10.91
C GLN A 20 -3.48 -123.37 -10.13
N PRO A 21 -4.28 -124.25 -10.79
CA PRO A 21 -5.53 -124.87 -10.28
C PRO A 21 -5.51 -126.43 -10.16
N VAL A 22 -6.42 -127.08 -9.41
CA VAL A 22 -7.01 -128.42 -9.73
C VAL A 22 -8.34 -128.65 -8.97
N THR A 23 -9.33 -129.22 -9.66
CA THR A 23 -10.68 -129.68 -9.26
C THR A 23 -10.73 -131.21 -9.05
N ASP A 24 -11.60 -131.80 -8.19
CA ASP A 24 -12.47 -132.96 -8.57
C ASP A 24 -13.54 -133.44 -7.53
N ASP A 25 -14.69 -133.83 -8.10
CA ASP A 25 -15.81 -134.76 -7.81
C ASP A 25 -16.26 -135.32 -6.42
N THR A 26 -17.56 -135.06 -6.15
CA THR A 26 -18.70 -135.96 -5.77
C THR A 26 -18.79 -136.80 -4.47
N GLY A 27 -19.83 -136.50 -3.66
CA GLY A 27 -20.72 -137.47 -2.99
C GLY A 27 -20.80 -137.36 -1.45
N PRO A 28 -22.00 -137.37 -0.80
CA PRO A 28 -22.13 -137.18 0.64
C PRO A 28 -21.84 -138.46 1.43
N VAL A 29 -20.90 -138.36 2.37
CA VAL A 29 -20.72 -139.30 3.48
C VAL A 29 -21.70 -138.88 4.57
N VAL A 30 -22.34 -139.85 5.23
CA VAL A 30 -23.17 -139.56 6.40
C VAL A 30 -22.19 -139.41 7.56
N GLU A 31 -21.92 -138.17 7.95
CA GLU A 31 -21.05 -137.84 9.08
C GLU A 31 -21.71 -138.26 10.40
N VAL A 32 -20.91 -138.80 11.32
CA VAL A 32 -21.32 -139.34 12.63
C VAL A 32 -20.77 -138.39 13.68
N ASP A 33 -21.66 -137.88 14.52
CA ASP A 33 -21.38 -137.18 15.79
C ASP A 33 -21.07 -138.27 16.84
N GLU A 34 -19.80 -138.39 17.27
CA GLU A 34 -19.30 -139.52 18.07
C GLU A 34 -19.59 -139.38 19.57
N ASP A 35 -19.62 -138.16 20.11
CA ASP A 35 -19.88 -137.90 21.53
C ASP A 35 -21.33 -137.47 21.86
N GLY A 36 -22.11 -137.12 20.84
CA GLY A 36 -23.55 -136.86 20.91
C GLY A 36 -23.93 -135.44 21.33
N ASP A 37 -23.05 -134.46 21.22
CA ASP A 37 -23.33 -133.06 21.57
C ASP A 37 -24.11 -132.28 20.49
N GLY A 38 -24.20 -132.84 19.28
CA GLY A 38 -24.93 -132.29 18.14
C GLY A 38 -24.08 -131.56 17.11
N SER A 39 -22.75 -131.49 17.29
CA SER A 39 -21.78 -131.03 16.30
C SER A 39 -21.19 -132.23 15.54
N PRO A 40 -21.16 -132.22 14.20
CA PRO A 40 -20.50 -133.28 13.45
C PRO A 40 -18.97 -133.07 13.42
N ALA A 41 -18.23 -134.19 13.33
CA ALA A 41 -16.76 -134.27 13.30
C ALA A 41 -16.00 -133.31 12.36
N ASP A 42 -16.65 -132.70 11.36
CA ASP A 42 -16.02 -131.76 10.42
C ASP A 42 -15.99 -130.31 10.92
N VAL A 43 -16.75 -129.99 11.97
CA VAL A 43 -16.77 -128.69 12.64
C VAL A 43 -16.38 -128.76 14.12
N ASP A 44 -16.42 -129.95 14.72
CA ASP A 44 -15.98 -130.17 16.10
C ASP A 44 -14.44 -130.29 16.20
N CYS A 45 -13.81 -129.43 17.01
CA CYS A 45 -12.37 -129.46 17.23
C CYS A 45 -11.91 -130.61 18.16
N ASP A 46 -12.83 -131.25 18.90
CA ASP A 46 -12.61 -132.51 19.61
C ASP A 46 -13.90 -133.35 19.69
N ASP A 47 -14.27 -134.01 18.56
CA ASP A 47 -15.44 -134.92 18.38
C ASP A 47 -15.50 -136.13 19.33
N ALA A 48 -14.59 -136.23 20.31
CA ALA A 48 -14.60 -137.21 21.38
C ALA A 48 -14.95 -136.61 22.76
N ASN A 49 -15.15 -135.29 22.85
CA ASN A 49 -15.36 -134.55 24.09
C ASN A 49 -16.62 -133.66 24.01
N PRO A 50 -17.74 -134.06 24.63
CA PRO A 50 -19.03 -133.37 24.49
C PRO A 50 -19.08 -131.99 25.20
N ASP A 51 -17.99 -131.57 25.83
CA ASP A 51 -17.82 -130.24 26.41
C ASP A 51 -17.03 -129.29 25.48
N VAL A 52 -16.51 -129.77 24.34
CA VAL A 52 -15.76 -129.00 23.33
C VAL A 52 -16.56 -129.01 22.04
N TYR A 53 -17.15 -127.87 21.65
CA TYR A 53 -17.88 -127.77 20.39
C TYR A 53 -18.11 -126.32 19.94
N PRO A 54 -18.31 -126.08 18.63
CA PRO A 54 -18.63 -124.77 18.11
C PRO A 54 -19.79 -124.06 18.82
N GLY A 55 -19.49 -122.94 19.47
CA GLY A 55 -20.47 -122.13 20.20
C GLY A 55 -20.67 -122.51 21.67
N GLN A 56 -19.77 -123.30 22.26
CA GLN A 56 -19.53 -123.28 23.70
C GLN A 56 -19.10 -121.88 24.17
N THR A 57 -18.92 -121.72 25.49
CA THR A 57 -18.23 -120.54 26.03
C THR A 57 -16.80 -120.94 26.34
N GLU A 58 -15.84 -120.24 25.75
CA GLU A 58 -14.43 -120.40 26.09
C GLU A 58 -14.17 -120.19 27.59
N THR A 59 -13.38 -121.09 28.18
CA THR A 59 -12.90 -121.01 29.56
C THR A 59 -11.40 -120.70 29.54
N PRO A 60 -11.01 -119.43 29.74
CA PRO A 60 -9.60 -119.06 29.69
C PRO A 60 -8.70 -119.86 30.64
N TYR A 61 -7.51 -120.20 30.14
CA TYR A 61 -6.40 -120.86 30.83
C TYR A 61 -6.67 -122.29 31.32
N ASP A 62 -7.60 -123.01 30.69
CA ASP A 62 -7.82 -124.42 30.98
C ASP A 62 -7.05 -125.35 30.02
N GLY A 63 -6.39 -124.78 29.00
CA GLY A 63 -5.54 -125.47 28.05
C GLY A 63 -6.31 -126.09 26.88
N VAL A 64 -7.59 -125.76 26.74
CA VAL A 64 -8.51 -126.35 25.75
C VAL A 64 -9.30 -125.23 25.10
N ASP A 65 -9.20 -125.11 23.78
CA ASP A 65 -10.15 -124.34 22.96
C ASP A 65 -11.53 -125.01 23.07
N ASN A 66 -12.39 -124.50 23.96
CA ASN A 66 -13.67 -125.11 24.29
C ASN A 66 -14.73 -124.83 23.23
N ASP A 67 -14.68 -123.66 22.60
CA ASP A 67 -15.69 -123.22 21.62
C ASP A 67 -15.26 -123.32 20.16
N CYS A 68 -14.07 -123.87 19.91
CA CYS A 68 -13.49 -124.11 18.59
C CYS A 68 -13.39 -122.83 17.75
N ASP A 69 -13.29 -121.66 18.40
CA ASP A 69 -13.17 -120.35 17.77
C ASP A 69 -11.79 -119.75 18.05
N GLU A 70 -10.95 -119.69 17.02
CA GLU A 70 -9.62 -119.03 17.09
C GLU A 70 -9.71 -117.54 17.50
N GLY A 71 -10.90 -116.94 17.51
CA GLY A 71 -11.18 -115.58 17.99
C GLY A 71 -11.41 -115.44 19.49
N THR A 72 -11.48 -116.54 20.24
CA THR A 72 -11.55 -116.61 21.71
C THR A 72 -10.35 -117.42 22.23
N PRO A 73 -9.16 -116.80 22.32
CA PRO A 73 -7.96 -117.51 22.76
C PRO A 73 -8.03 -117.99 24.21
N ASP A 74 -7.55 -119.22 24.47
CA ASP A 74 -7.35 -119.78 25.82
C ASP A 74 -6.22 -119.07 26.60
N ASP A 75 -5.27 -118.47 25.89
CA ASP A 75 -4.09 -117.72 26.38
C ASP A 75 -3.89 -116.51 25.43
N ASP A 76 -3.49 -115.33 25.92
CA ASP A 76 -3.55 -114.01 25.23
C ASP A 76 -4.98 -113.41 25.16
N LEU A 77 -5.51 -112.94 26.31
CA LEU A 77 -6.90 -112.44 26.39
C LEU A 77 -7.12 -111.05 25.81
N ASP A 78 -6.09 -110.21 25.72
CA ASP A 78 -6.19 -108.87 25.12
C ASP A 78 -5.77 -108.83 23.65
N GLY A 79 -5.18 -109.92 23.14
CA GLY A 79 -4.90 -110.15 21.72
C GLY A 79 -3.71 -109.38 21.20
N ASP A 80 -2.75 -109.03 22.04
CA ASP A 80 -1.54 -108.29 21.67
C ASP A 80 -0.40 -109.17 21.12
N GLY A 81 -0.58 -110.49 21.20
CA GLY A 81 0.35 -111.50 20.71
C GLY A 81 1.35 -112.00 21.75
N TYR A 82 1.23 -111.59 23.01
CA TYR A 82 2.03 -112.09 24.13
C TYR A 82 1.17 -112.96 25.06
N PRO A 83 1.54 -114.25 25.26
CA PRO A 83 0.80 -115.10 26.21
C PRO A 83 1.11 -114.71 27.65
N GLN A 84 0.24 -115.08 28.60
CA GLN A 84 0.32 -114.74 30.04
C GLN A 84 1.71 -114.95 30.67
N ALA A 85 2.49 -115.91 30.18
CA ALA A 85 3.82 -116.20 30.71
C ALA A 85 4.88 -115.13 30.35
N GLN A 86 4.60 -114.28 29.39
CA GLN A 86 5.47 -113.22 28.85
C GLN A 86 4.85 -111.83 29.02
N ASP A 87 3.54 -111.78 29.22
CA ASP A 87 2.76 -110.57 29.50
C ASP A 87 2.72 -110.28 31.01
N CYS A 88 2.93 -109.02 31.41
CA CYS A 88 2.84 -108.64 32.82
C CYS A 88 1.41 -108.32 33.30
N ASP A 89 0.47 -108.02 32.39
CA ASP A 89 -0.97 -108.01 32.60
C ASP A 89 -1.71 -108.41 31.32
N ASP A 90 -1.99 -109.71 31.19
CA ASP A 90 -2.63 -110.41 30.06
C ASP A 90 -4.11 -109.99 29.80
N GLN A 91 -4.52 -108.82 30.27
CA GLN A 91 -5.80 -108.15 29.99
C GLN A 91 -5.60 -106.70 29.49
N ASP A 92 -4.37 -106.22 29.40
CA ASP A 92 -3.98 -104.89 28.93
C ASP A 92 -2.88 -104.97 27.87
N ALA A 93 -3.31 -104.89 26.61
CA ALA A 93 -2.47 -104.92 25.41
C ALA A 93 -1.37 -103.83 25.34
N ASN A 94 -1.27 -102.94 26.34
CA ASN A 94 -0.21 -101.93 26.46
C ASN A 94 0.85 -102.30 27.51
N LEU A 95 0.80 -103.51 28.07
CA LEU A 95 1.70 -104.01 29.10
C LEU A 95 2.38 -105.31 28.65
N ASN A 96 3.22 -105.22 27.63
CA ASN A 96 3.90 -106.37 27.07
C ASN A 96 5.37 -106.08 26.70
N PRO A 97 6.23 -107.11 26.56
CA PRO A 97 7.65 -106.93 26.22
C PRO A 97 7.97 -106.17 24.91
N GLY A 98 6.98 -105.93 24.07
CA GLY A 98 7.10 -105.15 22.83
C GLY A 98 6.87 -103.64 23.00
N GLU A 99 6.30 -103.22 24.13
CA GLU A 99 6.00 -101.81 24.40
C GLU A 99 7.24 -101.01 24.78
N ILE A 100 7.10 -99.68 24.70
CA ILE A 100 8.11 -98.72 25.15
C ILE A 100 7.63 -98.11 26.46
N GLU A 101 8.54 -97.97 27.43
CA GLU A 101 8.25 -97.28 28.69
C GLU A 101 7.70 -95.87 28.45
N VAL A 102 6.64 -95.52 29.17
CA VAL A 102 6.12 -94.17 29.30
C VAL A 102 6.13 -93.79 30.78
N CYS A 103 6.37 -92.51 31.11
CA CYS A 103 6.50 -92.05 32.50
C CYS A 103 5.15 -92.08 33.26
N ASP A 104 4.60 -93.27 33.51
CA ASP A 104 3.33 -93.50 34.19
C ASP A 104 3.49 -94.35 35.47
N GLY A 105 4.72 -94.79 35.77
CA GLY A 105 5.05 -95.59 36.93
C GLY A 105 4.68 -97.06 36.80
N VAL A 106 4.41 -97.54 35.58
CA VAL A 106 4.18 -98.93 35.20
C VAL A 106 5.36 -99.43 34.36
N ASP A 107 5.72 -100.70 34.51
CA ASP A 107 6.73 -101.37 33.66
C ASP A 107 6.05 -101.81 32.36
N ASN A 108 5.86 -100.88 31.42
CA ASN A 108 5.09 -101.13 30.20
C ASN A 108 5.68 -102.25 29.35
N ASN A 109 7.01 -102.41 29.38
CA ASN A 109 7.72 -103.41 28.59
C ASN A 109 8.10 -104.68 29.38
N CYS A 110 7.54 -104.85 30.58
CA CYS A 110 7.70 -106.01 31.44
C CYS A 110 9.17 -106.49 31.63
N ASN A 111 10.15 -105.59 31.55
CA ASN A 111 11.57 -105.96 31.65
C ASN A 111 12.08 -105.99 33.11
N GLY A 112 11.22 -105.60 34.06
CA GLY A 112 11.51 -105.50 35.49
C GLY A 112 12.04 -104.14 35.93
N GLN A 113 12.06 -103.13 35.06
CA GLN A 113 12.53 -101.77 35.32
C GLN A 113 11.47 -100.76 34.89
N VAL A 114 10.77 -100.18 35.88
CA VAL A 114 9.79 -99.11 35.67
C VAL A 114 10.50 -97.85 35.14
N ASP A 115 10.02 -97.29 34.03
CA ASP A 115 10.40 -95.99 33.44
C ASP A 115 11.87 -95.86 32.97
N ASP A 116 12.65 -96.94 32.81
CA ASP A 116 14.13 -96.89 32.56
C ASP A 116 14.54 -96.39 31.16
N ALA A 117 13.57 -96.17 30.27
CA ALA A 117 13.79 -95.53 28.98
C ALA A 117 12.77 -94.42 28.68
N ALA A 118 11.97 -94.04 29.68
CA ALA A 118 10.99 -92.98 29.58
C ALA A 118 11.59 -91.66 30.10
N GLY A 119 11.41 -90.56 29.36
CA GLY A 119 11.83 -89.24 29.83
C GLY A 119 12.39 -88.31 28.75
N GLY A 120 12.38 -87.01 29.06
CA GLY A 120 13.03 -85.99 28.25
C GLY A 120 14.54 -85.94 28.49
N ILE A 121 15.27 -85.33 27.55
CA ILE A 121 16.66 -84.91 27.79
C ILE A 121 16.61 -83.59 28.57
N PHE A 122 17.33 -83.53 29.67
CA PHE A 122 17.58 -82.33 30.45
C PHE A 122 19.08 -81.99 30.42
N TYR A 123 19.41 -80.73 30.64
CA TYR A 123 20.73 -80.11 30.52
C TYR A 123 21.16 -79.60 31.90
N ALA A 124 22.43 -79.75 32.26
CA ALA A 124 22.90 -79.29 33.57
C ALA A 124 22.75 -77.77 33.68
N ASP A 125 22.28 -77.28 34.83
CA ASP A 125 22.11 -75.86 35.16
C ASP A 125 22.92 -75.61 36.44
N ALA A 126 24.21 -75.31 36.28
CA ALA A 126 25.17 -75.25 37.37
C ALA A 126 25.21 -73.90 38.09
N ASP A 127 24.77 -72.82 37.44
CA ASP A 127 24.66 -71.49 38.04
C ASP A 127 23.24 -71.11 38.50
N GLY A 128 22.22 -71.86 38.08
CA GLY A 128 20.84 -71.77 38.54
C GLY A 128 20.00 -70.71 37.84
N ASP A 129 20.34 -70.31 36.61
CA ASP A 129 19.61 -69.28 35.85
C ASP A 129 18.40 -69.81 35.07
N GLY A 130 18.30 -71.14 34.93
CA GLY A 130 17.20 -71.82 34.26
C GLY A 130 17.47 -72.24 32.81
N PHE A 131 18.64 -71.92 32.26
CA PHE A 131 19.22 -72.45 31.04
C PHE A 131 20.27 -73.51 31.39
N GLY A 132 20.59 -74.39 30.45
CA GLY A 132 21.52 -75.48 30.75
C GLY A 132 22.48 -75.79 29.63
N ASP A 133 23.61 -76.37 30.00
CA ASP A 133 24.72 -76.70 29.10
C ASP A 133 24.30 -77.76 28.05
N PRO A 134 24.27 -77.43 26.74
CA PRO A 134 23.89 -78.36 25.68
C PRO A 134 24.81 -79.59 25.58
N ASP A 135 26.04 -79.51 26.09
CA ASP A 135 27.02 -80.60 26.08
C ASP A 135 26.91 -81.52 27.32
N VAL A 136 26.17 -81.14 28.36
CA VAL A 136 26.00 -81.92 29.59
C VAL A 136 24.53 -82.34 29.78
N THR A 137 24.21 -83.55 29.34
CA THR A 137 22.83 -84.06 29.33
C THR A 137 22.56 -85.19 30.33
N ALA A 138 21.32 -85.27 30.82
CA ALA A 138 20.78 -86.39 31.58
C ALA A 138 19.34 -86.71 31.14
N GLN A 139 19.00 -88.00 31.05
CA GLN A 139 17.64 -88.44 30.75
C GLN A 139 16.86 -88.66 32.05
N SER A 140 15.66 -88.10 32.16
CA SER A 140 14.81 -88.20 33.36
C SER A 140 13.33 -87.98 33.01
N CYS A 141 12.42 -88.54 33.81
CA CYS A 141 10.97 -88.32 33.67
C CYS A 141 10.51 -86.98 34.25
N GLU A 142 11.13 -86.50 35.33
CA GLU A 142 10.69 -85.30 36.07
C GLU A 142 11.76 -84.20 36.16
N GLY A 143 12.91 -84.39 35.49
CA GLY A 143 14.08 -83.51 35.61
C GLY A 143 14.87 -83.80 36.88
N ASN A 144 16.20 -83.89 36.77
CA ASN A 144 17.06 -84.11 37.94
C ASN A 144 17.32 -82.76 38.65
N GLU A 145 17.54 -82.78 39.97
CA GLU A 145 17.95 -81.57 40.71
C GLU A 145 19.28 -81.04 40.12
N GLY A 146 19.29 -79.78 39.67
CA GLY A 146 20.41 -79.16 38.95
C GLY A 146 20.41 -79.41 37.43
N TYR A 147 19.28 -79.79 36.84
CA TYR A 147 19.10 -79.90 35.38
C TYR A 147 17.79 -79.24 34.94
N VAL A 148 17.79 -78.62 33.75
CA VAL A 148 16.65 -77.93 33.13
C VAL A 148 16.39 -78.44 31.72
N ALA A 149 15.20 -78.17 31.16
CA ALA A 149 14.84 -78.67 29.82
C ALA A 149 15.37 -77.77 28.69
N ASP A 150 15.74 -76.53 29.01
CA ASP A 150 16.29 -75.56 28.08
C ASP A 150 17.81 -75.76 27.94
N ASN A 151 18.34 -75.71 26.73
CA ASN A 151 19.75 -76.03 26.43
C ASN A 151 20.54 -74.84 25.89
N SER A 152 20.08 -73.65 26.24
CA SER A 152 20.45 -72.40 25.60
C SER A 152 21.52 -71.62 26.37
N ASP A 153 22.34 -72.33 27.13
CA ASP A 153 23.44 -71.76 27.93
C ASP A 153 24.78 -72.12 27.30
N CYS A 154 25.61 -71.11 27.00
CA CYS A 154 26.96 -71.28 26.46
C CYS A 154 28.07 -71.13 27.51
N ASP A 155 27.77 -70.70 28.74
CA ASP A 155 28.66 -70.68 29.91
C ASP A 155 27.88 -70.98 31.21
N ASP A 156 27.60 -72.26 31.45
CA ASP A 156 26.88 -72.84 32.61
C ASP A 156 27.51 -72.52 34.00
N GLY A 157 28.62 -71.77 34.01
CA GLY A 157 29.23 -71.22 35.23
C GLY A 157 28.82 -69.78 35.53
N ASN A 158 28.05 -69.12 34.67
CA ASN A 158 27.77 -67.69 34.71
C ASN A 158 26.33 -67.33 34.29
N ALA A 159 25.48 -67.12 35.30
CA ALA A 159 24.05 -66.81 35.16
C ALA A 159 23.69 -65.52 34.38
N ALA A 160 24.71 -64.81 33.87
CA ALA A 160 24.55 -63.64 33.00
C ALA A 160 24.83 -63.97 31.52
N VAL A 161 25.06 -65.24 31.17
CA VAL A 161 25.42 -65.70 29.82
C VAL A 161 24.42 -66.78 29.38
N ASN A 162 23.42 -66.39 28.59
CA ASN A 162 22.38 -67.28 28.06
C ASN A 162 21.61 -66.60 26.92
N LEU A 163 20.81 -67.34 26.15
CA LEU A 163 20.02 -66.80 25.01
C LEU A 163 19.09 -65.61 25.29
N LEU A 164 18.81 -65.27 26.56
CA LEU A 164 17.98 -64.12 26.94
C LEU A 164 18.76 -63.01 27.65
N ALA A 165 20.08 -63.14 27.78
CA ALA A 165 20.92 -62.07 28.31
C ALA A 165 21.00 -60.89 27.32
N ASP A 166 21.27 -59.71 27.86
CA ASP A 166 21.63 -58.55 27.04
C ASP A 166 23.14 -58.66 26.71
N GLU A 167 23.52 -58.34 25.47
CA GLU A 167 24.93 -58.30 25.04
C GLU A 167 25.63 -57.03 25.55
N TYR A 168 26.90 -57.18 25.94
CA TYR A 168 27.79 -56.09 26.37
C TYR A 168 29.12 -56.16 25.63
N CYS A 169 29.78 -55.00 25.46
CA CYS A 169 31.12 -54.89 24.89
C CYS A 169 32.22 -55.34 25.88
N ASP A 170 32.17 -56.58 26.37
CA ASP A 170 33.07 -57.12 27.40
C ASP A 170 33.95 -58.30 26.94
N GLY A 171 33.81 -58.72 25.68
CA GLY A 171 34.54 -59.82 25.07
C GLY A 171 33.94 -61.20 25.33
N ILE A 172 32.71 -61.27 25.86
CA ILE A 172 31.94 -62.49 26.08
C ILE A 172 30.70 -62.43 25.18
N ASP A 173 30.36 -63.56 24.56
CA ASP A 173 29.06 -63.74 23.88
C ASP A 173 28.01 -63.97 24.98
N ASN A 174 27.43 -62.89 25.51
CA ASN A 174 26.52 -62.95 26.65
C ASN A 174 25.18 -63.56 26.24
N ASP A 175 24.70 -63.26 25.03
CA ASP A 175 23.41 -63.75 24.55
C ASP A 175 23.49 -65.08 23.78
N CYS A 176 24.67 -65.70 23.72
CA CYS A 176 24.91 -67.03 23.15
C CYS A 176 24.42 -67.21 21.69
N ASP A 177 24.34 -66.14 20.90
CA ASP A 177 23.90 -66.19 19.51
C ASP A 177 25.04 -66.55 18.52
N GLY A 178 26.29 -66.55 19.02
CA GLY A 178 27.51 -66.84 18.29
C GLY A 178 28.29 -65.61 17.81
N ALA A 179 27.84 -64.38 18.13
CA ALA A 179 28.49 -63.12 17.82
C ALA A 179 28.93 -62.39 19.09
N THR A 180 30.23 -62.40 19.38
CA THR A 180 30.81 -61.63 20.50
C THR A 180 30.86 -60.13 20.19
N ASP A 181 30.44 -59.29 21.13
CA ASP A 181 30.54 -57.82 21.10
C ASP A 181 29.89 -57.20 19.84
N GLU A 182 28.66 -57.61 19.51
CA GLU A 182 27.99 -57.09 18.32
C GLU A 182 27.52 -55.63 18.46
N PRO A 183 27.29 -54.90 17.34
CA PRO A 183 26.88 -53.49 17.38
C PRO A 183 25.62 -53.17 18.19
N GLN A 184 24.80 -54.17 18.49
CA GLN A 184 23.55 -54.05 19.26
C GLN A 184 23.76 -54.18 20.77
N ALA A 185 25.00 -54.39 21.21
CA ALA A 185 25.37 -54.42 22.63
C ALA A 185 24.88 -53.16 23.36
N VAL A 186 24.41 -53.34 24.59
CA VAL A 186 23.76 -52.29 25.38
C VAL A 186 24.67 -51.09 25.65
N ASP A 187 25.98 -51.31 25.71
CA ASP A 187 27.00 -50.29 25.92
C ASP A 187 27.88 -50.03 24.68
N ALA A 188 27.41 -50.41 23.48
CA ALA A 188 28.05 -50.05 22.23
C ALA A 188 28.18 -48.52 22.12
N ALA A 189 29.39 -48.04 21.84
CA ALA A 189 29.64 -46.61 21.67
C ALA A 189 29.08 -46.15 20.33
N THR A 190 28.53 -44.93 20.30
CA THR A 190 28.21 -44.23 19.06
C THR A 190 29.49 -43.61 18.50
N TRP A 191 29.79 -43.93 17.24
CA TRP A 191 30.89 -43.37 16.47
C TRP A 191 30.35 -42.48 15.34
N TYR A 192 31.06 -41.40 15.05
CA TYR A 192 30.68 -40.35 14.11
C TYR A 192 31.60 -40.40 12.89
N ALA A 193 31.07 -40.33 11.67
CA ALA A 193 31.90 -40.38 10.47
C ALA A 193 32.87 -39.20 10.44
N ASP A 194 34.12 -39.47 10.05
CA ASP A 194 35.21 -38.51 9.90
C ASP A 194 35.72 -38.64 8.45
N ALA A 195 35.07 -37.92 7.53
CA ALA A 195 35.25 -38.11 6.10
C ALA A 195 36.46 -37.34 5.53
N ASP A 196 36.92 -36.29 6.20
CA ASP A 196 38.11 -35.53 5.82
C ASP A 196 39.38 -35.89 6.62
N SER A 197 39.24 -36.74 7.63
CA SER A 197 40.31 -37.31 8.45
C SER A 197 41.02 -36.30 9.35
N ASP A 198 40.31 -35.32 9.88
CA ASP A 198 40.85 -34.32 10.80
C ASP A 198 40.76 -34.74 12.29
N GLY A 199 40.00 -35.81 12.58
CA GLY A 199 39.82 -36.38 13.92
C GLY A 199 38.55 -35.94 14.64
N HIS A 200 37.75 -35.09 14.01
CA HIS A 200 36.38 -34.75 14.40
C HIS A 200 35.41 -35.41 13.44
N GLY A 201 34.17 -35.63 13.87
CA GLY A 201 33.19 -36.33 13.05
C GLY A 201 31.82 -35.68 13.14
N THR A 202 30.95 -36.04 12.21
CA THR A 202 29.62 -35.44 12.08
C THR A 202 28.52 -36.22 12.78
N VAL A 203 27.60 -35.50 13.46
CA VAL A 203 26.35 -36.07 14.00
C VAL A 203 25.39 -36.60 12.93
N ASP A 204 25.53 -36.20 11.67
CA ASP A 204 24.62 -36.59 10.60
C ASP A 204 24.81 -38.04 10.15
N THR A 205 26.01 -38.59 10.38
CA THR A 205 26.36 -39.96 10.00
C THR A 205 27.00 -40.68 11.18
N THR A 206 26.22 -41.54 11.83
CA THR A 206 26.66 -42.30 13.01
C THR A 206 26.53 -43.80 12.82
N THR A 207 27.31 -44.55 13.59
CA THR A 207 27.21 -46.01 13.72
C THR A 207 27.48 -46.43 15.16
N GLU A 208 26.81 -47.47 15.64
CA GLU A 208 27.10 -48.07 16.94
C GLU A 208 28.08 -49.23 16.75
N SER A 209 29.08 -49.36 17.63
CA SER A 209 30.07 -50.44 17.61
C SER A 209 30.86 -50.45 18.92
N CYS A 210 31.25 -51.65 19.38
CA CYS A 210 32.13 -51.80 20.55
C CYS A 210 33.55 -51.27 20.30
N ASP A 211 34.06 -51.43 19.08
CA ASP A 211 35.35 -50.90 18.63
C ASP A 211 35.18 -49.79 17.59
N GLN A 212 36.15 -48.85 17.53
CA GLN A 212 36.18 -47.77 16.54
C GLN A 212 36.18 -48.31 15.09
N PRO A 213 35.13 -48.04 14.30
CA PRO A 213 35.11 -48.39 12.89
C PRO A 213 36.09 -47.53 12.07
N GLU A 214 36.57 -48.07 10.95
CA GLU A 214 37.44 -47.31 10.02
C GLU A 214 36.67 -46.12 9.43
N GLY A 215 37.24 -44.91 9.54
CA GLY A 215 36.62 -43.67 9.07
C GLY A 215 35.57 -43.06 10.02
N PHE A 216 35.57 -43.47 11.30
CA PHE A 216 34.72 -42.88 12.33
C PHE A 216 35.53 -42.51 13.58
N VAL A 217 35.08 -41.52 14.36
CA VAL A 217 35.68 -41.04 15.61
C VAL A 217 34.63 -40.91 16.73
N ALA A 218 35.06 -40.65 17.96
CA ALA A 218 34.16 -40.62 19.13
C ALA A 218 33.43 -39.28 19.33
N GLY A 219 33.92 -38.19 18.74
CA GLY A 219 33.34 -36.84 18.84
C GLY A 219 32.47 -36.52 17.62
N GLY A 220 31.31 -35.93 17.86
CA GLY A 220 30.31 -35.58 16.84
C GLY A 220 30.20 -34.09 16.54
N GLU A 221 31.22 -33.31 16.91
CA GLU A 221 31.15 -31.85 16.94
C GLU A 221 31.60 -31.16 15.64
N ASP A 222 31.88 -31.91 14.57
CA ASP A 222 32.28 -31.34 13.29
C ASP A 222 31.08 -30.78 12.51
N CYS A 223 31.17 -29.51 12.13
CA CYS A 223 30.18 -28.77 11.37
C CYS A 223 30.38 -28.83 9.85
N ASP A 224 31.56 -29.22 9.34
CA ASP A 224 31.83 -29.51 7.92
C ASP A 224 32.83 -30.66 7.75
N ASP A 225 32.31 -31.88 7.88
CA ASP A 225 33.00 -33.18 7.71
C ASP A 225 33.63 -33.41 6.30
N SER A 226 33.60 -32.41 5.43
CA SER A 226 34.26 -32.44 4.12
C SER A 226 35.52 -31.57 4.04
N ASN A 227 35.82 -30.79 5.08
CA ASN A 227 36.87 -29.80 5.09
C ASN A 227 37.73 -29.88 6.38
N PRO A 228 38.97 -30.40 6.30
CA PRO A 228 39.79 -30.69 7.49
C PRO A 228 40.40 -29.44 8.15
N GLN A 229 39.92 -28.25 7.78
CA GLN A 229 40.25 -26.97 8.41
C GLN A 229 39.07 -26.42 9.23
N VAL A 230 37.89 -27.05 9.13
CA VAL A 230 36.68 -26.68 9.84
C VAL A 230 36.42 -27.76 10.88
N SER A 231 36.68 -27.45 12.14
CA SER A 231 36.43 -28.38 13.24
C SER A 231 36.48 -27.67 14.59
N PRO A 232 35.94 -28.30 15.65
CA PRO A 232 35.98 -27.76 17.00
C PRO A 232 37.35 -27.22 17.42
N ASN A 233 37.41 -25.95 17.81
CA ASN A 233 38.63 -25.25 18.21
C ASN A 233 39.65 -25.01 17.08
N ALA A 234 39.26 -25.11 15.81
CA ALA A 234 40.07 -24.56 14.73
C ALA A 234 40.29 -23.05 14.95
N VAL A 235 41.28 -22.49 14.26
CA VAL A 235 41.51 -21.05 14.28
C VAL A 235 40.52 -20.42 13.32
N GLU A 236 39.73 -19.47 13.81
CA GLU A 236 38.78 -18.71 13.01
C GLU A 236 39.50 -17.75 12.06
N PHE A 237 39.04 -17.69 10.81
CA PHE A 237 39.47 -16.71 9.81
C PHE A 237 38.25 -15.98 9.24
N CYS A 238 38.45 -14.76 8.77
CA CYS A 238 37.44 -13.96 8.07
C CYS A 238 37.21 -14.50 6.64
N ASN A 239 36.62 -15.68 6.51
CA ASN A 239 36.53 -16.44 5.26
C ASN A 239 35.09 -16.85 4.88
N GLY A 240 34.08 -16.51 5.69
CA GLY A 240 32.67 -16.82 5.49
C GLY A 240 32.23 -18.18 6.00
N TYR A 241 33.06 -18.90 6.75
CA TYR A 241 32.78 -20.20 7.35
C TYR A 241 32.94 -20.09 8.88
N ASP A 242 32.13 -20.84 9.63
CA ASP A 242 32.38 -21.09 11.06
C ASP A 242 33.47 -22.15 11.15
N ASP A 243 34.74 -21.73 11.16
CA ASP A 243 35.88 -22.65 11.10
C ASP A 243 35.97 -23.47 12.39
N ASN A 244 35.61 -22.87 13.53
CA ASN A 244 35.82 -23.47 14.85
C ASN A 244 34.59 -24.22 15.42
N CYS A 245 33.48 -24.23 14.68
CA CYS A 245 32.21 -24.89 14.98
C CYS A 245 31.56 -24.47 16.31
N ASP A 246 31.69 -23.21 16.73
CA ASP A 246 31.05 -22.70 17.95
C ASP A 246 29.67 -22.05 17.72
N GLY A 247 29.28 -21.91 16.44
CA GLY A 247 27.99 -21.39 16.01
C GLY A 247 27.98 -19.91 15.61
N GLU A 248 29.11 -19.21 15.70
CA GLU A 248 29.31 -17.88 15.13
C GLU A 248 30.15 -17.98 13.84
N THR A 249 29.99 -17.05 12.91
CA THR A 249 30.73 -17.03 11.64
C THR A 249 31.53 -15.74 11.56
N ASP A 250 32.82 -15.81 11.24
CA ASP A 250 33.70 -14.64 11.06
C ASP A 250 33.68 -13.69 12.28
N GLU A 251 34.02 -14.22 13.46
CA GLU A 251 34.00 -13.45 14.71
C GLU A 251 35.04 -12.32 14.75
N ASP A 252 34.82 -11.30 15.58
CA ASP A 252 35.81 -10.22 15.84
C ASP A 252 37.13 -10.73 16.48
N THR A 253 37.18 -12.01 16.87
CA THR A 253 38.39 -12.70 17.36
C THR A 253 39.11 -13.52 16.30
N ALA A 254 38.65 -13.51 15.05
CA ALA A 254 39.30 -14.18 13.94
C ALA A 254 40.75 -13.73 13.79
N PHE A 255 41.59 -14.63 13.28
CA PHE A 255 43.03 -14.46 13.26
C PHE A 255 43.48 -13.32 12.33
N ASP A 256 42.72 -13.06 11.27
CA ASP A 256 43.00 -12.09 10.22
C ASP A 256 42.00 -10.93 10.18
N VAL A 257 41.41 -10.58 11.33
CA VAL A 257 40.66 -9.32 11.47
C VAL A 257 41.52 -8.10 11.09
N GLU A 258 40.88 -7.15 10.44
CA GLU A 258 41.46 -5.85 10.14
C GLU A 258 41.02 -4.82 11.19
N THR A 259 41.84 -3.80 11.42
CA THR A 259 41.51 -2.70 12.32
C THR A 259 40.82 -1.59 11.52
N PHE A 260 39.61 -1.23 11.92
CA PHE A 260 38.86 -0.11 11.38
C PHE A 260 38.75 1.03 12.40
N TYR A 261 38.59 2.26 11.92
CA TYR A 261 38.59 3.49 12.69
C TYR A 261 37.25 4.20 12.52
N ALA A 262 36.68 4.72 13.61
CA ALA A 262 35.40 5.41 13.55
C ALA A 262 35.49 6.61 12.60
N ASP A 263 34.48 6.76 11.76
CA ASP A 263 34.27 7.85 10.79
C ASP A 263 32.91 8.48 11.15
N PHE A 264 32.93 9.46 12.07
CA PHE A 264 31.69 10.03 12.62
C PHE A 264 31.07 11.10 11.72
N ASP A 265 31.84 11.73 10.83
CA ASP A 265 31.36 12.76 9.93
C ASP A 265 31.11 12.27 8.49
N GLY A 266 31.61 11.08 8.15
CA GLY A 266 31.34 10.35 6.91
C GLY A 266 32.19 10.76 5.73
N ASP A 267 33.39 11.30 5.92
CA ASP A 267 34.27 11.75 4.85
C ASP A 267 35.18 10.65 4.26
N GLY A 268 35.26 9.49 4.94
CA GLY A 268 36.03 8.34 4.52
C GLY A 268 37.39 8.18 5.21
N TYR A 269 37.73 9.07 6.13
CA TYR A 269 38.88 8.98 7.02
C TYR A 269 38.39 8.77 8.45
N GLY A 270 39.15 8.05 9.26
CA GLY A 270 38.72 7.69 10.60
C GLY A 270 39.73 8.04 11.67
N ASN A 271 39.25 8.08 12.91
CA ASN A 271 40.05 8.49 14.06
C ASN A 271 40.85 7.32 14.66
N ALA A 272 42.17 7.43 14.63
CA ALA A 272 43.10 6.48 15.26
C ALA A 272 42.83 6.21 16.76
N ALA A 273 42.16 7.13 17.49
CA ALA A 273 41.81 6.94 18.90
C ALA A 273 40.57 6.05 19.12
N TYR A 274 39.75 5.84 18.09
CA TYR A 274 38.50 5.07 18.13
C TYR A 274 38.53 3.91 17.14
N ALA A 275 39.41 2.94 17.40
CA ALA A 275 39.56 1.75 16.57
C ALA A 275 38.73 0.56 17.08
N THR A 276 38.33 -0.32 16.16
CA THR A 276 37.76 -1.65 16.43
C THR A 276 38.33 -2.66 15.44
N ASP A 277 38.56 -3.88 15.89
CA ASP A 277 38.95 -4.98 15.01
C ASP A 277 37.68 -5.71 14.53
N ALA A 278 37.60 -6.02 13.24
CA ALA A 278 36.48 -6.75 12.64
C ALA A 278 36.90 -7.43 11.32
N CYS A 279 36.10 -8.36 10.81
CA CYS A 279 36.32 -8.98 9.50
C CYS A 279 35.91 -8.08 8.32
N ASP A 280 34.89 -7.24 8.53
CA ASP A 280 34.40 -6.25 7.58
C ASP A 280 34.21 -4.92 8.31
N ALA A 281 34.39 -3.80 7.58
CA ALA A 281 34.21 -2.46 8.12
C ALA A 281 32.83 -2.29 8.77
N PRO A 282 32.74 -2.07 10.10
CA PRO A 282 31.47 -1.82 10.75
C PRO A 282 30.81 -0.53 10.24
N ALA A 283 29.50 -0.40 10.39
CA ALA A 283 28.82 0.82 9.98
C ALA A 283 29.35 2.05 10.75
N GLY A 284 29.86 3.04 10.02
CA GLY A 284 30.50 4.24 10.58
C GLY A 284 31.97 4.05 10.96
N TYR A 285 32.64 3.08 10.34
CA TYR A 285 34.08 2.85 10.47
C TYR A 285 34.73 2.67 9.07
N VAL A 286 36.01 3.05 8.94
CA VAL A 286 36.82 2.97 7.72
C VAL A 286 38.21 2.39 8.01
N ASP A 287 38.97 1.99 6.99
CA ASP A 287 40.31 1.39 7.14
C ASP A 287 41.45 2.42 7.24
N ASP A 288 41.16 3.69 6.94
CA ASP A 288 42.11 4.80 7.01
C ASP A 288 42.03 5.53 8.37
N ASP A 289 43.17 5.67 9.06
CA ASP A 289 43.26 6.24 10.42
C ASP A 289 43.77 7.68 10.47
N THR A 290 43.79 8.35 9.31
CA THR A 290 44.57 9.58 9.13
C THR A 290 43.79 10.87 9.37
N ASP A 291 42.56 10.77 9.87
CA ASP A 291 41.72 11.91 10.24
C ASP A 291 42.25 12.63 11.51
N CYS A 292 42.38 13.96 11.42
CA CYS A 292 42.80 14.82 12.52
C CYS A 292 41.63 15.43 13.33
N ASP A 293 40.43 15.56 12.75
CA ASP A 293 39.18 15.93 13.43
C ASP A 293 37.95 15.23 12.82
N ASP A 294 37.75 13.99 13.26
CA ASP A 294 36.62 13.08 12.97
C ASP A 294 35.23 13.61 13.33
N THR A 295 35.08 14.89 13.66
CA THR A 295 33.77 15.54 13.80
C THR A 295 33.48 16.57 12.70
N GLU A 296 34.42 16.77 11.78
CA GLU A 296 34.38 17.76 10.72
C GLU A 296 34.85 17.16 9.38
N ALA A 297 33.88 16.85 8.50
CA ALA A 297 34.13 16.22 7.18
C ALA A 297 34.99 17.03 6.19
N GLY A 298 35.53 18.18 6.62
CA GLY A 298 36.50 18.98 5.88
C GLY A 298 37.93 18.81 6.39
N ALA A 299 38.16 18.03 7.45
CA ALA A 299 39.43 17.89 8.16
C ALA A 299 40.08 16.51 7.91
N TYR A 300 40.61 16.31 6.71
CA TYR A 300 41.22 15.05 6.29
C TYR A 300 42.46 15.24 5.41
N PRO A 301 43.37 14.26 5.32
CA PRO A 301 44.60 14.40 4.56
C PRO A 301 44.42 14.80 3.10
N GLY A 302 44.98 15.95 2.75
CA GLY A 302 44.91 16.53 1.42
C GLY A 302 43.59 17.23 1.08
N ALA A 303 42.76 17.54 2.09
CA ALA A 303 41.74 18.57 1.96
C ALA A 303 42.36 19.92 1.56
N THR A 304 41.54 20.87 1.15
CA THR A 304 42.01 22.22 0.85
C THR A 304 41.80 23.08 2.08
N GLU A 305 42.88 23.70 2.57
CA GLU A 305 42.79 24.67 3.65
C GLU A 305 41.74 25.74 3.37
N THR A 306 40.96 26.01 4.41
CA THR A 306 39.99 27.09 4.49
C THR A 306 40.39 27.95 5.66
N CYS A 307 40.18 29.26 5.56
CA CYS A 307 40.59 30.18 6.61
C CYS A 307 39.61 30.16 7.79
N ASP A 308 39.65 29.11 8.60
CA ASP A 308 38.72 28.84 9.70
C ASP A 308 39.40 28.45 11.02
N GLU A 309 40.73 28.55 11.09
CA GLU A 309 41.57 28.16 12.22
C GLU A 309 41.59 26.65 12.49
N VAL A 310 41.14 25.83 11.53
CA VAL A 310 41.22 24.36 11.53
C VAL A 310 42.37 23.91 10.62
N ASP A 311 43.05 22.83 11.00
CA ASP A 311 44.00 22.11 10.14
C ASP A 311 43.17 21.19 9.23
N ASN A 312 42.74 21.69 8.07
CA ASN A 312 41.82 20.95 7.22
C ASN A 312 42.54 19.79 6.52
N ASP A 313 43.80 19.96 6.14
CA ASP A 313 44.55 18.96 5.39
C ASP A 313 45.38 18.00 6.25
N CYS A 314 45.27 18.14 7.58
CA CYS A 314 45.91 17.32 8.61
C CYS A 314 47.44 17.27 8.52
N ASP A 315 48.09 18.30 7.97
CA ASP A 315 49.55 18.39 7.87
C ASP A 315 50.23 19.02 9.11
N ARG A 316 49.43 19.55 10.04
CA ARG A 316 49.78 20.26 11.29
C ARG A 316 50.14 21.74 11.15
N ASP A 317 50.13 22.27 9.94
CA ASP A 317 50.02 23.70 9.72
C ASP A 317 48.51 24.06 9.69
N VAL A 318 48.18 25.31 9.99
CA VAL A 318 46.78 25.76 10.09
C VAL A 318 46.65 26.96 9.16
N ASP A 319 45.64 26.91 8.29
CA ASP A 319 45.31 27.92 7.29
C ASP A 319 46.48 28.26 6.33
N GLU A 320 47.35 27.31 5.99
CA GLU A 320 48.48 27.62 5.12
C GLU A 320 48.06 27.80 3.65
N GLY A 321 48.61 28.84 3.01
CA GLY A 321 48.32 29.12 1.60
C GLY A 321 46.93 29.73 1.33
N VAL A 322 46.08 29.90 2.34
CA VAL A 322 44.83 30.67 2.28
C VAL A 322 44.96 31.98 3.05
N THR A 323 45.20 33.06 2.31
CA THR A 323 45.27 34.41 2.88
C THR A 323 44.34 35.35 2.14
N PHE A 324 43.77 36.28 2.89
CA PHE A 324 43.09 37.45 2.35
C PHE A 324 44.03 38.65 2.41
N THR A 325 43.97 39.47 1.36
CA THR A 325 44.68 40.76 1.32
C THR A 325 43.87 41.79 2.11
N TYR A 326 44.51 42.46 3.07
CA TYR A 326 43.92 43.58 3.81
C TYR A 326 44.77 44.85 3.61
N ALA A 327 44.12 45.98 3.33
CA ALA A 327 44.73 47.31 3.21
C ALA A 327 44.67 48.06 4.55
N PRO A 328 45.67 48.90 4.88
CA PRO A 328 45.64 49.70 6.11
C PRO A 328 44.50 50.72 6.07
N ASP A 329 43.77 50.85 7.19
CA ASP A 329 42.71 51.84 7.41
C ASP A 329 43.27 52.92 8.34
N TYR A 330 43.59 54.08 7.78
CA TYR A 330 44.38 55.12 8.46
C TYR A 330 43.54 56.09 9.30
N ASP A 331 42.28 56.33 8.94
CA ASP A 331 41.39 57.27 9.61
C ASP A 331 40.21 56.59 10.34
N GLY A 332 39.98 55.29 10.10
CA GLY A 332 39.07 54.43 10.83
C GLY A 332 37.65 54.40 10.26
N ASP A 333 37.46 54.67 8.98
CA ASP A 333 36.13 54.72 8.34
C ASP A 333 35.64 53.37 7.78
N GLY A 334 36.54 52.39 7.67
CA GLY A 334 36.24 51.05 7.18
C GLY A 334 36.68 50.76 5.74
N TYR A 335 37.25 51.75 5.05
CA TYR A 335 37.90 51.64 3.76
C TYR A 335 39.41 51.82 3.91
N GLY A 336 40.18 51.18 3.04
CA GLY A 336 41.64 51.10 3.16
C GLY A 336 42.34 51.67 1.94
N ASP A 337 43.61 52.02 2.13
CA ASP A 337 44.51 52.65 1.15
C ASP A 337 44.44 51.98 -0.24
N ASP A 338 43.91 52.72 -1.23
CA ASP A 338 43.74 52.28 -2.62
C ASP A 338 45.06 52.14 -3.41
N SER A 339 46.19 52.57 -2.83
CA SER A 339 47.47 52.62 -3.52
C SER A 339 48.14 51.25 -3.66
N GLY A 340 47.56 50.22 -3.03
CA GLY A 340 48.09 48.85 -2.97
C GLY A 340 49.43 48.75 -2.25
N ARG A 341 49.74 49.73 -1.39
CA ARG A 341 50.98 49.74 -0.59
C ARG A 341 50.68 49.29 0.83
N TYR A 342 51.60 48.52 1.38
CA TYR A 342 51.54 48.05 2.76
C TYR A 342 50.38 47.11 3.08
N GLU A 343 49.69 46.60 2.04
CA GLU A 343 48.78 45.47 2.15
C GLU A 343 49.47 44.28 2.86
N VAL A 344 48.69 43.58 3.67
CA VAL A 344 49.12 42.39 4.39
C VAL A 344 48.22 41.22 4.04
N GLU A 345 48.83 40.05 3.93
CA GLU A 345 48.13 38.78 3.78
C GLU A 345 47.89 38.18 5.16
N ALA A 346 46.63 37.96 5.53
CA ALA A 346 46.25 37.37 6.80
C ALA A 346 44.95 36.58 6.67
N CYS A 347 44.67 35.74 7.65
CA CYS A 347 43.45 34.97 7.67
C CYS A 347 42.28 35.77 8.28
N SER A 348 42.50 36.37 9.45
CA SER A 348 41.59 37.34 10.05
C SER A 348 42.05 38.78 9.81
N GLN A 349 41.11 39.71 9.63
CA GLN A 349 41.37 41.15 9.52
C GLN A 349 42.27 41.66 10.66
N PRO A 350 43.52 42.06 10.37
CA PRO A 350 44.40 42.62 11.38
C PRO A 350 43.87 43.95 11.91
N ALA A 351 44.17 44.28 13.18
CA ALA A 351 43.74 45.55 13.75
C ALA A 351 44.35 46.75 12.98
N GLY A 352 43.49 47.66 12.50
CA GLY A 352 43.88 48.82 11.69
C GLY A 352 44.03 48.53 10.20
N PHE A 353 43.46 47.42 9.72
CA PHE A 353 43.38 47.07 8.31
C PHE A 353 41.95 46.66 7.97
N VAL A 354 41.54 46.77 6.70
CA VAL A 354 40.22 46.41 6.16
C VAL A 354 40.39 45.71 4.82
N SER A 355 39.37 44.94 4.40
CA SER A 355 39.44 44.17 3.15
C SER A 355 39.09 44.99 1.90
N ASP A 356 38.42 46.13 2.09
CA ASP A 356 38.03 47.02 1.00
C ASP A 356 39.10 48.11 0.82
N ALA A 357 39.86 48.04 -0.27
CA ALA A 357 40.99 48.93 -0.56
C ALA A 357 40.56 50.08 -1.50
N SER A 358 39.47 50.77 -1.15
CA SER A 358 38.82 51.75 -2.03
C SER A 358 38.76 53.17 -1.44
N ASP A 359 39.56 53.47 -0.41
CA ASP A 359 39.64 54.81 0.18
C ASP A 359 40.49 55.73 -0.71
N CYS A 360 39.93 56.89 -1.10
CA CYS A 360 40.60 57.87 -1.94
C CYS A 360 41.28 59.01 -1.15
N ASP A 361 41.00 59.18 0.14
CA ASP A 361 41.73 60.07 1.07
C ASP A 361 41.87 59.44 2.46
N ASP A 362 42.98 58.69 2.63
CA ASP A 362 43.45 58.03 3.87
C ASP A 362 43.52 58.91 5.14
N SER A 363 43.20 60.20 5.04
CA SER A 363 43.23 61.15 6.15
C SER A 363 41.88 61.76 6.49
N ASP A 364 40.83 61.44 5.74
CA ASP A 364 39.49 61.98 5.88
C ASP A 364 38.40 60.90 5.76
N SER A 365 37.88 60.51 6.93
CA SER A 365 36.81 59.50 7.08
C SER A 365 35.47 59.84 6.40
N SER A 366 35.38 60.98 5.73
CA SER A 366 34.23 61.41 4.93
C SER A 366 34.47 61.36 3.41
N ALA A 367 35.58 60.75 2.98
CA ALA A 367 35.94 60.55 1.57
C ALA A 367 36.16 59.05 1.30
N ASN A 368 35.06 58.31 1.13
CA ASN A 368 35.06 56.89 0.83
C ASN A 368 33.83 56.48 0.01
N PRO A 369 33.84 55.34 -0.70
CA PRO A 369 32.73 54.90 -1.56
C PRO A 369 31.38 54.64 -0.89
N GLY A 370 31.34 54.64 0.45
CA GLY A 370 30.11 54.50 1.23
C GLY A 370 29.45 55.83 1.57
N GLU A 371 30.14 56.95 1.41
CA GLU A 371 29.62 58.28 1.68
C GLU A 371 28.80 58.82 0.51
N THR A 372 28.08 59.91 0.77
CA THR A 372 27.33 60.63 -0.27
C THR A 372 28.03 61.95 -0.50
N GLU A 373 28.17 62.34 -1.76
CA GLU A 373 28.68 63.66 -2.14
C GLU A 373 28.09 64.78 -1.27
N ALA A 374 28.98 65.58 -0.71
CA ALA A 374 28.65 66.86 -0.12
C ALA A 374 29.14 67.93 -1.09
N CYS A 375 28.39 69.03 -1.26
CA CYS A 375 28.92 70.12 -2.08
C CYS A 375 30.01 70.90 -1.33
N ASP A 376 31.24 70.41 -1.36
CA ASP A 376 32.41 70.98 -0.70
C ASP A 376 33.70 70.93 -1.52
N GLU A 377 33.60 70.58 -2.81
CA GLU A 377 34.73 70.43 -3.75
C GLU A 377 35.67 69.25 -3.44
N VAL A 378 35.25 68.31 -2.58
CA VAL A 378 35.90 67.02 -2.34
C VAL A 378 35.12 65.92 -3.09
N ASP A 379 35.84 64.89 -3.53
CA ASP A 379 35.23 63.65 -4.05
C ASP A 379 34.96 62.76 -2.82
N ASN A 380 33.76 62.89 -2.25
CA ASN A 380 33.40 62.21 -1.01
C ASN A 380 33.07 60.73 -1.22
N ASP A 381 32.55 60.36 -2.40
CA ASP A 381 32.19 58.98 -2.72
C ASP A 381 33.24 58.25 -3.57
N CYS A 382 34.39 58.89 -3.80
CA CYS A 382 35.54 58.33 -4.49
C CYS A 382 35.22 57.82 -5.91
N ASP A 383 34.20 58.36 -6.58
CA ASP A 383 33.83 57.97 -7.94
C ASP A 383 34.64 58.68 -9.05
N SER A 384 35.58 59.55 -8.64
CA SER A 384 36.41 60.44 -9.48
C SER A 384 35.68 61.66 -10.07
N SER A 385 34.41 61.86 -9.72
CA SER A 385 33.65 63.08 -9.94
C SER A 385 33.69 63.92 -8.66
N VAL A 386 33.25 65.18 -8.75
CA VAL A 386 33.25 66.09 -7.61
C VAL A 386 31.91 66.81 -7.63
N ASP A 387 31.20 66.75 -6.52
CA ASP A 387 29.88 67.35 -6.27
C ASP A 387 28.78 66.89 -7.25
N GLU A 388 28.86 65.69 -7.82
CA GLU A 388 27.82 65.18 -8.72
C GLU A 388 26.54 64.79 -7.94
N GLY A 389 25.39 64.99 -8.59
CA GLY A 389 24.09 64.73 -7.95
C GLY A 389 23.69 65.71 -6.83
N VAL A 390 24.61 66.53 -6.31
CA VAL A 390 24.35 67.54 -5.26
C VAL A 390 24.36 68.98 -5.75
N THR A 391 24.77 69.20 -6.99
CA THR A 391 24.57 70.48 -7.69
C THR A 391 23.10 70.67 -8.10
N SER A 392 22.61 71.91 -8.05
CA SER A 392 21.28 72.27 -8.57
C SER A 392 21.42 73.01 -9.90
N THR A 393 20.53 72.73 -10.85
CA THR A 393 20.45 73.49 -12.09
C THR A 393 19.78 74.84 -11.83
N TRP A 394 20.48 75.92 -12.18
CA TRP A 394 20.00 77.29 -12.09
C TRP A 394 19.72 77.84 -13.49
N TYR A 395 18.58 78.51 -13.66
CA TYR A 395 18.08 79.04 -14.93
C TYR A 395 18.31 80.55 -14.98
N LEU A 396 18.82 81.09 -16.08
CA LEU A 396 18.95 82.54 -16.23
C LEU A 396 17.55 83.18 -16.23
N ASP A 397 17.32 84.12 -15.32
CA ASP A 397 16.07 84.85 -15.10
C ASP A 397 16.34 86.34 -15.40
N ALA A 398 15.94 86.78 -16.59
CA ALA A 398 16.32 88.11 -17.09
C ALA A 398 15.32 89.22 -16.72
N ASP A 399 14.06 88.89 -16.44
CA ASP A 399 13.02 89.86 -16.08
C ASP A 399 12.68 89.89 -14.57
N GLY A 400 13.13 88.88 -13.82
CA GLY A 400 13.10 88.81 -12.37
C GLY A 400 11.78 88.33 -11.78
N ASP A 401 10.99 87.54 -12.51
CA ASP A 401 9.73 86.97 -12.01
C ASP A 401 9.90 85.69 -11.16
N GLY A 402 11.10 85.10 -11.18
CA GLY A 402 11.45 83.90 -10.42
C GLY A 402 11.38 82.59 -11.20
N TYR A 403 11.06 82.64 -12.49
CA TYR A 403 11.24 81.57 -13.46
C TYR A 403 12.31 81.98 -14.48
N GLY A 404 13.15 81.05 -14.90
CA GLY A 404 14.20 81.32 -15.88
C GLY A 404 14.01 80.48 -17.14
N ARG A 405 14.72 80.85 -18.21
CA ARG A 405 14.62 80.16 -19.49
C ARG A 405 15.37 78.82 -19.50
N ASP A 406 14.68 77.74 -19.85
CA ASP A 406 15.23 76.36 -19.94
C ASP A 406 16.46 76.21 -20.86
N SER A 407 16.60 77.09 -21.85
CA SER A 407 17.73 77.07 -22.78
C SER A 407 19.02 77.72 -22.25
N SER A 408 19.02 78.24 -21.02
CA SER A 408 20.17 78.97 -20.43
C SER A 408 20.37 78.59 -18.96
N THR A 409 21.06 77.48 -18.75
CA THR A 409 21.28 76.89 -17.42
C THR A 409 22.74 76.80 -17.00
N VAL A 410 22.96 76.65 -15.70
CA VAL A 410 24.25 76.33 -15.08
C VAL A 410 24.03 75.46 -13.84
N ASP A 411 24.84 74.42 -13.67
CA ASP A 411 24.79 73.57 -12.47
C ASP A 411 25.74 74.14 -11.40
N ALA A 412 25.22 74.39 -10.21
CA ALA A 412 25.97 74.93 -9.07
C ALA A 412 25.24 74.64 -7.75
N CYS A 413 25.98 74.60 -6.65
CA CYS A 413 25.40 74.32 -5.33
C CYS A 413 24.60 75.47 -4.73
N ALA A 414 24.80 76.68 -5.25
CA ALA A 414 24.00 77.85 -4.93
C ALA A 414 23.90 78.75 -6.15
N ALA A 415 22.85 79.59 -6.20
CA ALA A 415 22.63 80.54 -7.29
C ALA A 415 23.93 81.34 -7.58
N PRO A 416 24.53 81.20 -8.77
CA PRO A 416 25.81 81.84 -9.06
C PRO A 416 25.75 83.37 -8.90
N THR A 417 24.60 83.96 -9.25
CA THR A 417 24.24 85.36 -9.00
C THR A 417 22.73 85.48 -8.83
N SER A 418 22.23 86.67 -8.45
CA SER A 418 20.78 86.96 -8.38
C SER A 418 20.07 87.06 -9.74
N ALA A 419 20.78 86.81 -10.85
CA ALA A 419 20.22 86.76 -12.20
C ALA A 419 19.84 85.33 -12.62
N TYR A 420 19.86 84.39 -11.68
CA TYR A 420 19.46 83.01 -11.92
C TYR A 420 18.37 82.60 -10.91
N ALA A 421 17.34 81.93 -11.41
CA ALA A 421 16.25 81.35 -10.65
C ALA A 421 16.41 79.83 -10.51
N ALA A 422 15.76 79.25 -9.50
CA ALA A 422 15.72 77.81 -9.28
C ALA A 422 14.65 77.10 -10.11
N LEU A 423 13.70 77.85 -10.67
CA LEU A 423 12.57 77.34 -11.45
C LEU A 423 12.80 77.66 -12.94
N GLY A 424 12.54 76.67 -13.80
CA GLY A 424 12.54 76.82 -15.26
C GLY A 424 11.13 76.97 -15.83
N GLY A 425 11.00 77.01 -17.16
CA GLY A 425 9.72 77.01 -17.87
C GLY A 425 9.20 78.38 -18.34
N ASP A 426 9.99 79.44 -18.21
CA ASP A 426 9.62 80.76 -18.74
C ASP A 426 9.68 80.76 -20.29
N CYS A 427 8.51 81.00 -20.91
CA CYS A 427 8.36 81.03 -22.36
C CYS A 427 8.61 82.42 -22.99
N ASP A 428 8.62 83.51 -22.20
CA ASP A 428 9.13 84.83 -22.61
C ASP A 428 9.85 85.57 -21.46
N ASP A 429 11.11 85.18 -21.26
CA ASP A 429 12.17 85.75 -20.37
C ASP A 429 12.48 87.26 -20.54
N ASN A 430 11.54 88.06 -21.05
CA ASN A 430 11.55 89.52 -21.00
C ASN A 430 10.22 90.10 -20.51
N ASP A 431 9.22 89.27 -20.22
CA ASP A 431 7.88 89.65 -19.80
C ASP A 431 7.36 88.73 -18.68
N THR A 432 7.32 89.28 -17.48
CA THR A 432 6.94 88.64 -16.20
C THR A 432 5.54 88.01 -16.16
N ALA A 433 4.77 88.10 -17.25
CA ALA A 433 3.42 87.56 -17.38
C ALA A 433 3.39 86.16 -18.04
N PHE A 434 4.52 85.64 -18.51
CA PHE A 434 4.62 84.38 -19.25
C PHE A 434 5.48 83.37 -18.50
N ASN A 435 4.92 82.81 -17.42
CA ASN A 435 5.60 81.82 -16.61
C ASN A 435 4.62 80.81 -16.01
N PRO A 436 5.07 79.58 -15.68
CA PRO A 436 4.21 78.54 -15.12
C PRO A 436 3.52 78.85 -13.79
N GLY A 437 3.84 79.98 -13.15
CA GLY A 437 3.19 80.44 -11.93
C GLY A 437 1.99 81.35 -12.15
N GLU A 438 1.73 81.78 -13.39
CA GLU A 438 0.63 82.68 -13.72
C GLU A 438 -0.70 81.94 -13.85
N THR A 439 -1.80 82.68 -13.66
CA THR A 439 -3.15 82.09 -13.69
C THR A 439 -3.77 82.28 -15.08
N PRO A 440 -4.28 81.22 -15.73
CA PRO A 440 -4.89 81.34 -17.05
C PRO A 440 -6.05 82.34 -17.11
N GLY A 441 -6.13 83.05 -18.24
CA GLY A 441 -7.16 84.06 -18.51
C GLY A 441 -7.93 83.76 -19.80
N CYS A 442 -9.20 84.16 -19.86
CA CYS A 442 -10.09 83.89 -20.99
C CYS A 442 -9.86 84.79 -22.23
N ASP A 443 -8.61 85.07 -22.61
CA ASP A 443 -8.27 85.99 -23.72
C ASP A 443 -7.47 85.37 -24.89
N GLY A 444 -7.17 84.07 -24.81
CA GLY A 444 -6.58 83.30 -25.90
C GLY A 444 -5.05 83.28 -25.94
N ASN A 445 -4.38 83.67 -24.86
CA ASN A 445 -2.94 83.51 -24.67
C ASN A 445 -2.64 82.37 -23.67
N ASP A 446 -1.52 81.69 -23.90
CA ASP A 446 -0.92 80.66 -23.04
C ASP A 446 0.04 81.38 -22.06
N TYR A 447 -0.48 81.74 -20.88
CA TYR A 447 0.25 82.54 -19.88
C TYR A 447 1.05 81.68 -18.90
N ASP A 448 0.65 80.44 -18.69
CA ASP A 448 1.34 79.47 -17.85
C ASP A 448 2.30 78.56 -18.64
N CYS A 449 2.46 78.82 -19.94
CA CYS A 449 3.47 78.21 -20.81
C CYS A 449 3.34 76.68 -20.91
N ASP A 450 2.12 76.15 -20.79
CA ASP A 450 1.85 74.70 -20.78
C ASP A 450 1.59 74.12 -22.20
N GLY A 451 1.42 75.00 -23.19
CA GLY A 451 1.18 74.66 -24.59
C GLY A 451 -0.29 74.58 -25.02
N SER A 452 -1.23 74.88 -24.11
CA SER A 452 -2.68 74.89 -24.33
C SER A 452 -3.23 76.32 -24.31
N VAL A 453 -4.45 76.51 -24.83
CA VAL A 453 -5.18 77.78 -24.72
C VAL A 453 -6.43 77.47 -23.92
N ASP A 454 -6.49 77.92 -22.67
CA ASP A 454 -7.34 77.30 -21.64
C ASP A 454 -8.78 77.85 -21.61
N ASN A 455 -9.69 77.15 -22.30
CA ASN A 455 -11.15 77.39 -22.19
C ASN A 455 -12.02 76.12 -22.33
N ASP A 456 -11.44 74.94 -22.06
CA ASP A 456 -12.05 73.59 -22.15
C ASP A 456 -11.33 72.66 -21.13
N ALA A 457 -11.88 72.55 -19.92
CA ALA A 457 -11.19 72.00 -18.74
C ALA A 457 -10.97 70.48 -18.74
N ASP A 458 -11.86 69.70 -19.35
CA ASP A 458 -11.77 68.23 -19.41
C ASP A 458 -11.57 67.68 -20.84
N ALA A 459 -11.47 68.57 -21.82
CA ALA A 459 -11.19 68.30 -23.24
C ALA A 459 -12.27 67.48 -23.96
N ASP A 460 -13.53 67.57 -23.53
CA ASP A 460 -14.67 66.92 -24.18
C ASP A 460 -15.18 67.69 -25.43
N GLY A 461 -14.69 68.92 -25.62
CA GLY A 461 -15.02 69.81 -26.73
C GLY A 461 -16.15 70.81 -26.44
N TYR A 462 -16.64 70.88 -25.20
CA TYR A 462 -17.59 71.88 -24.71
C TYR A 462 -16.90 72.81 -23.71
N SER A 463 -17.06 74.11 -23.92
CA SER A 463 -16.42 75.12 -23.05
C SER A 463 -17.03 75.12 -21.64
N ASP A 464 -16.20 75.44 -20.65
CA ASP A 464 -16.56 75.45 -19.22
C ASP A 464 -17.79 76.30 -18.89
N ILE A 465 -18.55 75.87 -17.89
CA ILE A 465 -19.73 76.59 -17.40
C ILE A 465 -19.38 77.99 -16.87
N ALA A 466 -18.19 78.14 -16.27
CA ALA A 466 -17.68 79.41 -15.74
C ALA A 466 -17.32 80.42 -16.85
N CYS A 467 -17.01 79.91 -18.05
CA CYS A 467 -16.76 80.67 -19.27
C CYS A 467 -18.05 80.97 -20.06
N GLY A 468 -19.21 80.55 -19.54
CA GLY A 468 -20.53 80.72 -20.17
C GLY A 468 -20.86 79.64 -21.21
N GLY A 469 -20.16 78.51 -21.17
CA GLY A 469 -20.39 77.35 -22.01
C GLY A 469 -21.50 76.42 -21.51
N THR A 470 -21.65 75.28 -22.18
CA THR A 470 -22.81 74.38 -22.00
C THR A 470 -22.52 73.12 -21.20
N ASP A 471 -21.26 72.87 -20.86
CA ASP A 471 -20.85 71.66 -20.12
C ASP A 471 -21.55 71.60 -18.73
N CYS A 472 -22.01 70.41 -18.37
CA CYS A 472 -22.71 70.11 -17.13
C CYS A 472 -21.80 69.56 -16.02
N ASP A 473 -20.61 69.04 -16.36
CA ASP A 473 -19.59 68.63 -15.39
C ASP A 473 -18.18 68.82 -15.99
N ASP A 474 -17.58 69.98 -15.69
CA ASP A 474 -16.25 70.41 -16.18
C ASP A 474 -15.06 69.50 -15.72
N SER A 475 -15.33 68.28 -15.26
CA SER A 475 -14.34 67.32 -14.75
C SER A 475 -14.52 65.88 -15.26
N ASP A 476 -15.59 65.58 -16.00
CA ASP A 476 -15.86 64.25 -16.53
C ASP A 476 -16.33 64.33 -18.00
N PRO A 477 -15.46 63.97 -18.96
CA PRO A 477 -15.71 64.15 -20.40
C PRO A 477 -16.81 63.22 -20.97
N ASN A 478 -17.48 62.44 -20.11
CA ASN A 478 -18.58 61.55 -20.48
C ASN A 478 -19.96 62.09 -20.07
N ILE A 479 -20.04 63.22 -19.35
CA ILE A 479 -21.31 63.80 -18.88
C ILE A 479 -21.70 64.99 -19.78
N LEU A 480 -22.52 64.72 -20.80
CA LEU A 480 -22.83 65.72 -21.85
C LEU A 480 -24.18 66.44 -21.65
N PRO A 481 -24.30 67.74 -22.01
CA PRO A 481 -25.52 68.55 -21.84
C PRO A 481 -26.61 68.33 -22.92
N GLU A 482 -27.91 68.27 -22.53
CA GLU A 482 -29.06 68.18 -23.46
C GLU A 482 -29.86 69.47 -23.71
N ALA A 483 -30.56 69.50 -24.86
CA ALA A 483 -31.46 70.60 -25.24
C ALA A 483 -32.71 70.77 -24.36
N ALA A 484 -33.11 69.75 -23.58
CA ALA A 484 -34.27 69.78 -22.68
C ALA A 484 -33.92 70.08 -21.21
N GLY A 485 -32.63 70.14 -20.86
CA GLY A 485 -32.16 70.51 -19.52
C GLY A 485 -32.11 69.38 -18.48
N GLY A 486 -32.00 68.12 -18.90
CA GLY A 486 -31.65 66.97 -18.04
C GLY A 486 -30.28 66.37 -18.42
N CYS A 487 -29.69 65.53 -17.56
CA CYS A 487 -28.45 64.81 -17.82
C CYS A 487 -28.73 63.30 -17.79
N ALA A 488 -28.67 62.63 -18.94
CA ALA A 488 -28.72 61.16 -19.03
C ALA A 488 -27.31 60.58 -18.84
N LEU A 489 -27.20 59.47 -18.10
CA LEU A 489 -25.90 58.86 -17.78
C LEU A 489 -25.44 57.82 -18.83
N GLY A 490 -26.29 57.50 -19.80
CA GLY A 490 -26.05 56.52 -20.87
C GLY A 490 -27.32 56.25 -21.69
N THR A 491 -27.23 55.46 -22.76
CA THR A 491 -28.41 55.08 -23.57
C THR A 491 -29.17 53.89 -23.02
N ASP A 492 -28.48 53.05 -22.25
CA ASP A 492 -29.07 51.94 -21.51
C ASP A 492 -28.31 51.69 -20.19
N CYS A 493 -28.81 50.75 -19.38
CA CYS A 493 -28.16 50.40 -18.12
C CYS A 493 -26.75 49.80 -18.32
N LEU A 494 -26.45 49.20 -19.47
CA LEU A 494 -25.13 48.62 -19.74
C LEU A 494 -24.10 49.70 -20.00
N ASP A 495 -24.45 50.76 -20.73
CA ASP A 495 -23.61 51.96 -20.87
C ASP A 495 -23.26 52.55 -19.49
N ILE A 496 -24.27 52.76 -18.65
CA ILE A 496 -24.10 53.29 -17.30
C ILE A 496 -23.18 52.38 -16.47
N TYR A 497 -23.37 51.06 -16.56
CA TYR A 497 -22.52 50.08 -15.87
C TYR A 497 -21.06 50.15 -16.34
N ASN A 498 -20.83 50.23 -17.64
CA ASN A 498 -19.49 50.33 -18.22
C ASN A 498 -18.78 51.64 -17.86
N SER A 499 -19.54 52.71 -17.61
CA SER A 499 -19.06 53.99 -17.08
C SER A 499 -18.74 53.95 -15.57
N GLY A 500 -18.77 52.77 -14.93
CA GLY A 500 -18.32 52.56 -13.55
C GLY A 500 -19.42 52.60 -12.48
N TYR A 501 -20.67 52.84 -12.87
CA TYR A 501 -21.82 52.82 -11.95
C TYR A 501 -22.28 51.38 -11.73
N THR A 502 -21.84 50.78 -10.63
CA THR A 502 -22.02 49.34 -10.36
C THR A 502 -23.05 49.01 -9.28
N THR A 503 -23.86 50.00 -8.88
CA THR A 503 -24.86 49.85 -7.80
C THR A 503 -26.26 49.66 -8.38
N ASP A 504 -27.06 48.75 -7.83
CA ASP A 504 -28.46 48.60 -8.24
C ASP A 504 -29.28 49.81 -7.76
N ASP A 505 -29.81 50.61 -8.70
CA ASP A 505 -30.61 51.79 -8.39
C ASP A 505 -31.49 52.20 -9.59
N GLU A 506 -32.29 53.25 -9.40
CA GLU A 506 -32.98 53.96 -10.47
C GLU A 506 -32.01 54.94 -11.17
N TYR A 507 -31.90 54.84 -12.49
CA TYR A 507 -31.06 55.69 -13.31
C TYR A 507 -31.88 56.28 -14.48
N THR A 508 -31.46 57.46 -14.95
CA THR A 508 -32.02 58.07 -16.16
C THR A 508 -31.19 57.68 -17.38
N ILE A 509 -31.83 57.03 -18.35
CA ILE A 509 -31.25 56.66 -19.65
C ILE A 509 -31.93 57.43 -20.79
N ASP A 510 -31.23 57.57 -21.92
CA ASP A 510 -31.78 58.09 -23.18
C ASP A 510 -31.73 57.01 -24.28
N PRO A 511 -32.78 56.16 -24.42
CA PRO A 511 -32.71 54.93 -25.21
C PRO A 511 -32.50 55.15 -26.71
N ASP A 512 -33.20 56.10 -27.33
CA ASP A 512 -33.01 56.39 -28.75
C ASP A 512 -31.76 57.24 -29.03
N GLY A 513 -31.05 57.61 -27.97
CA GLY A 513 -29.78 58.30 -28.01
C GLY A 513 -29.93 59.81 -28.16
N TYR A 514 -28.85 60.50 -27.80
CA TYR A 514 -28.83 61.94 -27.61
C TYR A 514 -29.48 62.75 -28.75
N GLY A 515 -30.48 63.57 -28.39
CA GLY A 515 -31.08 64.60 -29.27
C GLY A 515 -32.00 64.05 -30.37
N THR A 516 -32.45 62.80 -30.25
CA THR A 516 -33.31 62.14 -31.24
C THR A 516 -34.81 62.40 -31.03
N GLY A 517 -35.17 63.05 -29.92
CA GLY A 517 -36.46 63.74 -29.73
C GLY A 517 -37.47 63.00 -28.85
N VAL A 518 -37.08 61.88 -28.25
CA VAL A 518 -37.77 61.29 -27.09
C VAL A 518 -37.11 61.83 -25.82
N ASP A 519 -37.92 62.08 -24.79
CA ASP A 519 -37.40 62.58 -23.51
C ASP A 519 -36.73 61.42 -22.75
N PRO A 520 -35.62 61.66 -22.03
CA PRO A 520 -34.96 60.66 -21.20
C PRO A 520 -35.93 60.01 -20.21
N VAL A 521 -35.67 58.74 -19.89
CA VAL A 521 -36.54 57.92 -19.05
C VAL A 521 -35.81 57.33 -17.86
N ASP A 522 -36.52 57.31 -16.73
CA ASP A 522 -36.05 56.63 -15.54
C ASP A 522 -36.31 55.12 -15.65
N VAL A 523 -35.29 54.33 -15.36
CA VAL A 523 -35.32 52.87 -15.37
C VAL A 523 -34.68 52.31 -14.10
N TRP A 524 -35.12 51.13 -13.69
CA TRP A 524 -34.40 50.38 -12.67
C TRP A 524 -33.28 49.57 -13.33
N CYS A 525 -32.04 49.91 -13.00
CA CYS A 525 -30.86 49.17 -13.44
C CYS A 525 -30.39 48.21 -12.36
N GLU A 526 -30.28 46.95 -12.76
CA GLU A 526 -29.68 45.89 -11.96
C GLU A 526 -28.23 45.70 -12.43
N MET A 527 -27.30 46.20 -11.62
CA MET A 527 -25.87 46.33 -11.89
C MET A 527 -25.04 45.22 -11.25
N THR A 528 -25.54 44.56 -10.21
CA THR A 528 -24.77 43.53 -9.48
C THR A 528 -24.97 42.12 -10.02
N PHE A 529 -26.08 41.88 -10.73
CA PHE A 529 -26.40 40.59 -11.32
C PHE A 529 -25.66 40.31 -12.64
N ASN A 530 -25.00 39.14 -12.73
CA ASN A 530 -24.49 38.54 -13.96
C ASN A 530 -23.80 39.52 -14.95
N GLY A 531 -22.79 40.24 -14.47
CA GLY A 531 -22.02 41.19 -15.27
C GLY A 531 -22.63 42.60 -15.38
N GLY A 532 -23.76 42.87 -14.71
CA GLY A 532 -24.35 44.19 -14.56
C GLY A 532 -25.02 44.78 -15.80
N GLY A 533 -25.62 45.96 -15.65
CA GLY A 533 -26.23 46.69 -16.76
C GLY A 533 -27.60 46.20 -17.22
N TRP A 534 -28.37 45.53 -16.37
CA TRP A 534 -29.67 44.97 -16.75
C TRP A 534 -30.82 45.96 -16.51
N THR A 535 -31.66 46.19 -17.51
CA THR A 535 -32.84 47.06 -17.42
C THR A 535 -34.09 46.25 -17.06
N SER A 536 -34.76 46.58 -15.94
CA SER A 536 -36.00 45.92 -15.51
C SER A 536 -37.21 46.42 -16.29
N VAL A 537 -37.91 45.51 -16.97
CA VAL A 537 -39.09 45.87 -17.81
C VAL A 537 -40.39 45.20 -17.37
N PHE A 538 -40.36 44.21 -16.48
CA PHE A 538 -41.58 43.65 -15.91
C PHE A 538 -41.32 43.03 -14.54
N ASN A 539 -42.27 43.17 -13.61
CA ASN A 539 -42.22 42.54 -12.29
C ASN A 539 -43.64 42.18 -11.80
N TYR A 540 -43.91 40.96 -11.34
CA TYR A 540 -45.17 40.57 -10.70
C TYR A 540 -44.90 39.83 -9.42
N MET A 541 -45.44 40.30 -8.30
CA MET A 541 -45.30 39.64 -7.01
C MET A 541 -46.64 39.04 -6.58
N ASP A 542 -46.61 37.80 -6.09
CA ASP A 542 -47.78 37.12 -5.55
C ASP A 542 -48.30 37.86 -4.32
N PRO A 543 -49.56 38.35 -4.33
CA PRO A 543 -50.15 39.03 -3.19
C PRO A 543 -50.54 38.09 -2.04
N GLY A 544 -50.29 36.77 -2.15
CA GLY A 544 -50.50 35.77 -1.09
C GLY A 544 -51.92 35.18 -1.07
N GLY A 545 -52.46 34.84 -2.25
CA GLY A 545 -53.82 34.36 -2.45
C GLY A 545 -53.97 32.84 -2.60
N SER A 546 -55.07 32.43 -3.25
CA SER A 546 -55.20 31.05 -3.74
C SER A 546 -54.58 30.96 -5.13
N SER A 547 -53.80 29.92 -5.40
CA SER A 547 -53.11 29.67 -6.69
C SER A 547 -53.95 29.94 -7.95
N THR A 548 -55.27 29.72 -7.90
CA THR A 548 -56.19 29.97 -9.01
C THR A 548 -56.47 31.46 -9.25
N THR A 549 -56.60 32.25 -8.18
CA THR A 549 -56.79 33.70 -8.23
C THR A 549 -55.50 34.39 -8.66
N ASP A 550 -54.38 33.93 -8.14
CA ASP A 550 -53.07 34.52 -8.44
C ASP A 550 -52.68 34.22 -9.90
N ALA A 551 -52.94 33.00 -10.39
CA ALA A 551 -52.81 32.69 -11.82
C ALA A 551 -53.75 33.53 -12.70
N ALA A 552 -54.96 33.85 -12.24
CA ALA A 552 -55.89 34.70 -12.99
C ALA A 552 -55.44 36.17 -13.03
N ASN A 553 -54.89 36.69 -11.94
CA ASN A 553 -54.35 38.05 -11.86
C ASN A 553 -53.07 38.21 -12.68
N PHE A 554 -52.18 37.23 -12.59
CA PHE A 554 -50.99 37.13 -13.43
C PHE A 554 -51.34 37.11 -14.92
N HIS A 555 -52.29 36.25 -15.30
CA HIS A 555 -52.81 36.17 -16.66
C HIS A 555 -53.46 37.49 -17.10
N ALA A 556 -54.19 38.19 -16.21
CA ALA A 556 -54.78 39.49 -16.52
C ALA A 556 -53.70 40.58 -16.76
N ALA A 557 -52.61 40.59 -15.99
CA ALA A 557 -51.49 41.52 -16.19
C ALA A 557 -50.80 41.29 -17.54
N LEU A 558 -50.64 40.02 -17.95
CA LEU A 558 -50.06 39.66 -19.25
C LEU A 558 -50.95 40.03 -20.44
N ILE A 559 -52.27 39.81 -20.36
CA ILE A 559 -53.18 40.05 -21.49
C ILE A 559 -53.45 41.54 -21.72
N ASN A 560 -53.32 42.39 -20.69
CA ASN A 560 -53.62 43.81 -20.83
C ASN A 560 -52.65 44.56 -21.77
N ASN A 561 -51.43 44.03 -21.98
CA ASN A 561 -50.44 44.43 -23.00
C ASN A 561 -50.38 45.95 -23.32
N ALA A 562 -50.21 46.78 -22.29
CA ALA A 562 -50.11 48.24 -22.40
C ALA A 562 -48.75 48.73 -21.90
N ASP A 563 -48.20 49.79 -22.46
CA ASP A 563 -46.93 50.35 -21.97
C ASP A 563 -47.10 51.00 -20.58
N MET A 564 -46.09 50.89 -19.72
CA MET A 564 -46.01 51.63 -18.45
C MET A 564 -45.18 52.91 -18.59
N ASN A 565 -45.51 53.95 -17.79
CA ASN A 565 -44.84 55.26 -17.79
C ASN A 565 -44.01 55.49 -16.50
N SER A 566 -43.58 54.43 -15.82
CA SER A 566 -42.78 54.52 -14.60
C SER A 566 -41.86 53.31 -14.48
N PRO A 567 -40.67 53.47 -13.87
CA PRO A 567 -39.69 52.39 -13.70
C PRO A 567 -40.30 51.14 -13.07
N VAL A 568 -39.84 49.97 -13.50
CA VAL A 568 -40.30 48.69 -12.95
C VAL A 568 -39.46 48.32 -11.73
N LEU A 569 -39.91 48.80 -10.58
CA LEU A 569 -39.23 48.58 -9.33
C LEU A 569 -39.28 47.12 -8.87
N PRO A 570 -38.22 46.62 -8.21
CA PRO A 570 -38.17 45.24 -7.74
C PRO A 570 -39.17 44.93 -6.61
N THR A 571 -39.67 45.95 -5.92
CA THR A 571 -40.61 45.85 -4.79
C THR A 571 -42.08 46.01 -5.16
N ASP A 572 -42.42 46.16 -6.45
CA ASP A 572 -43.80 46.42 -6.89
C ASP A 572 -44.29 45.40 -7.93
N THR A 573 -45.61 45.21 -7.99
CA THR A 573 -46.26 44.44 -9.06
C THR A 573 -46.63 45.38 -10.21
N SER A 574 -45.90 45.27 -11.32
CA SER A 574 -46.23 45.89 -12.59
C SER A 574 -47.57 45.36 -13.13
N ALA A 575 -48.39 46.27 -13.63
CA ALA A 575 -49.65 45.95 -14.27
C ALA A 575 -49.47 45.55 -15.74
N SER A 576 -48.30 45.84 -16.33
CA SER A 576 -47.93 45.56 -17.71
C SER A 576 -46.41 45.72 -17.90
N ILE A 577 -45.90 45.49 -19.12
CA ILE A 577 -44.46 45.54 -19.42
C ILE A 577 -44.04 46.99 -19.76
N TYR A 578 -42.94 47.46 -19.16
CA TYR A 578 -42.33 48.76 -19.40
C TYR A 578 -41.44 48.71 -20.65
N THR A 579 -42.05 49.06 -21.77
CA THR A 579 -41.38 49.19 -23.08
C THR A 579 -41.53 50.57 -23.68
N SER A 580 -42.22 51.48 -22.96
CA SER A 580 -42.40 52.85 -23.45
C SER A 580 -41.04 53.49 -23.61
N ASN A 581 -40.80 54.07 -24.78
CA ASN A 581 -39.57 54.80 -25.11
C ASN A 581 -38.29 53.95 -25.13
N LEU A 582 -38.36 52.64 -24.89
CA LEU A 582 -37.23 51.73 -25.09
C LEU A 582 -37.26 51.22 -26.54
N ASP A 583 -36.21 51.48 -27.32
CA ASP A 583 -36.02 50.78 -28.60
C ASP A 583 -35.46 49.38 -28.31
N LEU A 584 -36.38 48.42 -28.21
CA LEU A 584 -36.03 47.02 -27.96
C LEU A 584 -35.05 46.44 -29.00
N SER A 585 -34.86 47.06 -30.17
CA SER A 585 -33.89 46.60 -31.16
C SER A 585 -32.42 46.83 -30.77
N GLN A 586 -32.14 47.70 -29.80
CA GLN A 586 -30.79 47.95 -29.28
C GLN A 586 -30.35 46.91 -28.24
N TYR A 587 -31.30 46.27 -27.57
CA TYR A 587 -31.05 45.26 -26.56
C TYR A 587 -30.87 43.88 -27.22
N THR A 588 -29.80 43.18 -26.87
CA THR A 588 -29.38 41.93 -27.54
C THR A 588 -29.40 40.72 -26.61
N GLU A 589 -29.49 40.95 -25.31
CA GLU A 589 -29.57 39.96 -24.26
C GLU A 589 -30.89 40.10 -23.48
N VAL A 590 -31.50 38.97 -23.16
CA VAL A 590 -32.69 38.93 -22.32
C VAL A 590 -32.53 37.77 -21.36
N VAL A 591 -32.72 38.03 -20.07
CA VAL A 591 -32.64 36.99 -19.04
C VAL A 591 -34.04 36.50 -18.67
N TYR A 592 -34.17 35.18 -18.73
CA TYR A 592 -35.28 34.40 -18.23
C TYR A 592 -34.74 33.42 -17.18
N GLY A 593 -35.53 33.10 -16.16
CA GLY A 593 -35.14 32.09 -15.18
C GLY A 593 -35.89 30.76 -15.35
N TRP A 594 -35.23 29.68 -14.96
CA TRP A 594 -35.75 28.31 -14.83
C TRP A 594 -34.95 27.61 -13.73
N ALA A 595 -35.51 26.58 -13.10
CA ALA A 595 -34.72 25.69 -12.26
C ALA A 595 -35.27 24.24 -12.20
N ALA A 596 -34.36 23.28 -12.16
CA ALA A 596 -34.62 21.85 -12.29
C ALA A 596 -35.13 21.21 -10.98
N SER A 597 -35.90 20.12 -11.10
CA SER A 597 -36.17 19.21 -9.97
C SER A 597 -35.15 18.06 -9.83
N SER A 598 -34.30 17.79 -10.83
CA SER A 598 -33.10 16.94 -10.70
C SER A 598 -32.12 17.08 -11.89
N THR A 599 -30.86 16.67 -11.68
CA THR A 599 -29.70 16.86 -12.57
C THR A 599 -29.61 15.95 -13.80
N ASP A 600 -30.51 14.99 -13.97
CA ASP A 600 -30.31 13.88 -14.92
C ASP A 600 -30.99 14.07 -16.30
N ASP A 601 -31.63 15.21 -16.57
CA ASP A 601 -32.42 15.38 -17.80
C ASP A 601 -32.22 16.73 -18.53
N VAL A 602 -31.01 17.31 -18.48
CA VAL A 602 -30.66 18.49 -19.31
C VAL A 602 -29.90 18.06 -20.55
N SER A 603 -30.58 17.98 -21.68
CA SER A 603 -29.93 17.92 -23.00
C SER A 603 -30.03 19.28 -23.70
N ARG A 604 -28.87 19.93 -23.88
CA ARG A 604 -28.72 21.19 -24.63
C ARG A 604 -29.17 21.00 -26.08
N TYR A 605 -30.17 21.75 -26.54
CA TYR A 605 -30.65 21.64 -27.92
C TYR A 605 -30.36 22.86 -28.81
N GLY A 606 -29.44 23.72 -28.40
CA GLY A 606 -28.66 24.57 -29.31
C GLY A 606 -29.03 26.05 -29.33
N THR A 607 -28.27 26.78 -30.13
CA THR A 607 -28.36 28.23 -30.38
C THR A 607 -29.31 28.50 -31.54
N TYR A 608 -30.29 29.39 -31.32
CA TYR A 608 -31.01 30.03 -32.41
C TYR A 608 -30.26 31.30 -32.79
N THR A 609 -29.96 31.47 -34.07
CA THR A 609 -29.44 32.72 -34.63
C THR A 609 -30.35 33.17 -35.75
N ASP A 610 -30.83 34.40 -35.69
CA ASP A 610 -31.68 34.97 -36.73
C ASP A 610 -30.86 35.50 -37.92
N ALA A 611 -31.53 36.10 -38.91
CA ALA A 611 -30.88 36.68 -40.09
C ALA A 611 -30.13 38.00 -39.79
N SER A 612 -30.30 38.55 -38.59
CA SER A 612 -29.66 39.77 -38.06
C SER A 612 -28.39 39.44 -37.28
N GLY A 613 -28.11 38.17 -37.00
CA GLY A 613 -26.96 37.70 -36.23
C GLY A 613 -27.19 37.61 -34.73
N LEU A 614 -28.42 37.85 -34.26
CA LEU A 614 -28.76 37.77 -32.84
C LEU A 614 -28.84 36.30 -32.43
N SER A 615 -28.06 35.87 -31.45
CA SER A 615 -28.03 34.48 -31.00
C SER A 615 -28.45 34.33 -29.54
N GLY A 616 -29.36 33.39 -29.27
CA GLY A 616 -29.77 33.03 -27.91
C GLY A 616 -29.78 31.51 -27.70
N GLU A 617 -29.46 31.07 -26.49
CA GLU A 617 -29.60 29.67 -26.09
C GLU A 617 -31.08 29.35 -25.78
N CYS A 618 -31.61 28.31 -26.39
CA CYS A 618 -32.99 27.88 -26.16
C CYS A 618 -33.07 26.76 -25.12
N TYR A 619 -33.88 26.96 -24.09
CA TYR A 619 -34.26 25.95 -23.10
C TYR A 619 -35.77 25.68 -23.20
N LEU A 620 -36.17 24.43 -23.38
CA LEU A 620 -37.57 24.00 -23.47
C LEU A 620 -37.83 22.94 -22.41
N ASP A 621 -38.84 23.16 -21.56
CA ASP A 621 -39.53 22.08 -20.85
C ASP A 621 -41.01 22.08 -21.26
N GLY A 622 -41.54 20.86 -21.39
CA GLY A 622 -42.96 20.62 -21.61
C GLY A 622 -43.32 19.16 -21.37
N TYR A 623 -43.84 18.87 -20.18
CA TYR A 623 -44.89 17.85 -20.02
C TYR A 623 -46.07 18.40 -19.20
N CYS A 624 -47.09 18.95 -19.88
CA CYS A 624 -48.36 19.37 -19.28
C CYS A 624 -49.54 19.16 -20.26
N GLY A 625 -50.53 18.29 -19.97
CA GLY A 625 -51.91 18.40 -20.52
C GLY A 625 -52.67 19.53 -19.81
N ALA A 626 -53.98 19.81 -19.87
CA ALA A 626 -55.02 19.54 -20.85
C ALA A 626 -55.45 20.91 -21.43
N ASN A 627 -54.55 21.49 -22.20
CA ASN A 627 -54.75 21.89 -23.58
C ASN A 627 -56.04 22.68 -23.94
N VAL A 628 -56.39 23.71 -23.16
CA VAL A 628 -57.39 24.71 -23.59
C VAL A 628 -56.68 25.87 -24.28
N ALA A 629 -57.00 26.11 -25.54
CA ALA A 629 -56.47 27.21 -26.32
C ALA A 629 -56.90 28.57 -25.73
N ILE A 630 -55.95 29.43 -25.37
CA ILE A 630 -56.21 30.76 -24.78
C ILE A 630 -55.79 31.93 -25.67
N ALA A 631 -54.89 31.73 -26.62
CA ALA A 631 -54.50 32.75 -27.59
C ALA A 631 -54.04 32.11 -28.90
N SER A 632 -54.03 32.86 -30.01
CA SER A 632 -53.46 32.41 -31.28
C SER A 632 -52.71 33.56 -31.93
N MET A 633 -51.52 33.30 -32.46
CA MET A 633 -50.63 34.29 -33.05
C MET A 633 -50.28 33.94 -34.49
N ASP A 634 -50.31 34.93 -35.37
CA ASP A 634 -49.90 34.81 -36.77
C ASP A 634 -48.40 35.12 -36.93
N ILE A 635 -47.66 34.15 -37.47
CA ILE A 635 -46.23 34.29 -37.73
C ILE A 635 -46.02 34.87 -39.13
N LEU A 636 -45.63 36.15 -39.22
CA LEU A 636 -45.26 36.80 -40.47
C LEU A 636 -43.75 36.68 -40.75
N PRO A 637 -43.33 36.55 -42.02
CA PRO A 637 -44.14 36.66 -43.24
C PRO A 637 -44.67 35.31 -43.74
N THR A 638 -44.46 34.20 -43.02
CA THR A 638 -44.85 32.87 -43.50
C THR A 638 -46.37 32.61 -43.46
N GLY A 639 -47.12 33.42 -42.72
CA GLY A 639 -48.59 33.35 -42.63
C GLY A 639 -49.11 32.14 -41.84
N ASN A 640 -48.30 31.58 -40.94
CA ASN A 640 -48.69 30.41 -40.14
C ASN A 640 -49.18 30.82 -38.76
N ASN A 641 -50.40 30.39 -38.41
CA ASN A 641 -51.02 30.68 -37.11
C ASN A 641 -50.72 29.58 -36.08
N ARG A 642 -50.33 29.95 -34.85
CA ARG A 642 -50.05 29.03 -33.75
C ARG A 642 -50.84 29.39 -32.50
N THR A 643 -51.44 28.38 -31.87
CA THR A 643 -52.36 28.53 -30.74
C THR A 643 -51.68 28.14 -29.42
N ILE A 644 -51.84 28.97 -28.38
CA ILE A 644 -51.30 28.82 -27.02
C ILE A 644 -52.35 28.16 -26.12
N TYR A 645 -51.94 27.32 -25.16
CA TYR A 645 -52.85 26.52 -24.33
C TYR A 645 -52.56 26.61 -22.80
N THR A 646 -53.52 26.27 -21.92
CA THR A 646 -53.38 26.15 -20.44
C THR A 646 -52.93 24.76 -19.94
N GLY A 647 -52.42 24.64 -18.69
CA GLY A 647 -52.02 23.38 -18.00
C GLY A 647 -53.16 22.48 -17.42
N ASN A 648 -52.84 21.33 -16.77
CA ASN A 648 -53.73 20.12 -16.67
C ASN A 648 -54.56 19.94 -15.40
N GLN A 649 -54.28 20.65 -14.31
CA GLN A 649 -54.91 20.37 -13.02
C GLN A 649 -55.92 21.47 -12.68
N PRO A 650 -57.23 21.17 -12.56
CA PRO A 650 -58.25 22.18 -12.25
C PRO A 650 -58.10 22.79 -10.84
N THR A 651 -57.26 22.21 -9.97
CA THR A 651 -57.00 22.71 -8.61
C THR A 651 -55.66 23.43 -8.46
N TYR A 652 -54.76 23.35 -9.45
CA TYR A 652 -53.44 24.00 -9.47
C TYR A 652 -53.05 24.38 -10.90
N PRO A 653 -53.67 25.42 -11.48
CA PRO A 653 -53.30 25.88 -12.82
C PRO A 653 -51.93 26.57 -12.75
N HIS A 654 -50.92 25.95 -13.34
CA HIS A 654 -49.67 26.63 -13.68
C HIS A 654 -49.79 27.18 -15.10
N VAL A 655 -49.51 28.46 -15.28
CA VAL A 655 -49.39 29.10 -16.59
C VAL A 655 -47.92 29.03 -16.99
N GLY A 656 -47.59 28.11 -17.90
CA GLY A 656 -46.30 28.09 -18.59
C GLY A 656 -46.50 28.73 -19.97
N MET A 657 -45.75 29.78 -20.27
CA MET A 657 -45.76 30.41 -21.59
C MET A 657 -44.47 30.10 -22.33
N GLY A 658 -44.60 29.85 -23.64
CA GLY A 658 -43.45 29.73 -24.55
C GLY A 658 -43.71 30.43 -25.89
N PHE A 659 -42.72 31.26 -26.30
CA PHE A 659 -42.44 31.88 -27.61
C PHE A 659 -43.38 33.04 -28.07
N SER A 660 -43.01 34.07 -28.87
CA SER A 660 -41.77 34.51 -29.57
C SER A 660 -41.78 36.04 -29.75
N GLY A 661 -40.61 36.67 -29.79
CA GLY A 661 -40.43 38.07 -30.18
C GLY A 661 -40.53 38.99 -28.98
N GLN A 662 -39.35 39.34 -28.46
CA GLN A 662 -39.07 40.26 -27.34
C GLN A 662 -40.11 40.19 -26.21
N ILE A 663 -39.71 39.55 -25.10
CA ILE A 663 -40.36 39.51 -23.77
C ILE A 663 -41.03 38.16 -23.44
N ILE A 664 -40.43 37.43 -22.48
CA ILE A 664 -41.02 36.28 -21.75
C ILE A 664 -40.63 36.39 -20.27
N LEU A 665 -41.55 36.02 -19.38
CA LEU A 665 -41.59 36.25 -17.93
C LEU A 665 -41.04 35.04 -17.11
N TRP A 666 -40.16 35.26 -16.13
CA TRP A 666 -39.72 34.26 -15.10
C TRP A 666 -40.57 34.32 -13.82
N GLY A 667 -40.50 33.38 -12.84
CA GLY A 667 -41.16 33.33 -11.50
C GLY A 667 -40.32 32.64 -10.37
N TYR A 668 -40.10 33.24 -9.19
CA TYR A 668 -39.27 32.78 -8.04
C TYR A 668 -39.98 32.83 -6.67
N ASP A 669 -39.69 31.92 -5.72
CA ASP A 669 -40.20 31.90 -4.33
C ASP A 669 -39.07 32.18 -3.32
N ARG A 670 -39.25 33.12 -2.39
CA ARG A 670 -38.38 33.30 -1.22
C ARG A 670 -39.12 32.90 0.07
N ASN A 671 -39.27 31.61 0.34
CA ASN A 671 -39.77 31.19 1.64
C ASN A 671 -38.76 31.54 2.75
N ASN A 672 -39.27 31.91 3.93
CA ASN A 672 -38.50 32.36 5.10
C ASN A 672 -37.69 31.23 5.78
N SER A 673 -37.08 30.34 5.00
CA SER A 673 -36.25 29.22 5.44
C SER A 673 -34.89 29.31 4.77
N SER A 674 -33.82 29.14 5.54
CA SER A 674 -32.45 29.12 5.04
C SER A 674 -32.12 27.91 4.15
N TYR A 675 -33.05 26.96 3.94
CA TYR A 675 -32.77 25.70 3.21
C TYR A 675 -33.96 25.11 2.42
N GLY A 676 -34.92 25.91 1.93
CA GLY A 676 -36.05 25.32 1.21
C GLY A 676 -36.65 26.19 0.12
N ASN A 677 -36.12 26.10 -1.10
CA ASN A 677 -36.83 26.46 -2.33
C ASN A 677 -36.78 25.26 -3.29
N TRP A 678 -37.92 24.92 -3.88
CA TRP A 678 -38.14 23.69 -4.67
C TRP A 678 -37.38 23.59 -5.99
N ALA A 679 -36.48 24.53 -6.26
CA ALA A 679 -35.66 24.52 -7.45
C ALA A 679 -34.19 24.94 -7.17
N ASN A 680 -33.71 24.85 -5.92
CA ASN A 680 -32.31 25.17 -5.61
C ASN A 680 -31.62 24.19 -4.66
N TRP A 681 -31.92 22.89 -4.75
CA TRP A 681 -31.01 21.92 -4.17
C TRP A 681 -29.67 21.98 -4.93
N TYR A 682 -28.74 22.75 -4.35
CA TYR A 682 -27.29 22.77 -4.61
C TYR A 682 -26.72 23.62 -5.75
N ASP A 683 -27.41 24.66 -6.25
CA ASP A 683 -26.78 25.57 -7.22
C ASP A 683 -26.53 26.98 -6.64
N LEU A 684 -25.26 27.30 -6.39
CA LEU A 684 -24.75 28.65 -6.00
C LEU A 684 -24.60 29.57 -7.23
N ASN A 685 -25.27 29.24 -8.33
CA ASN A 685 -25.11 29.92 -9.61
C ASN A 685 -25.80 31.29 -9.60
N SER A 686 -25.10 32.31 -10.11
CA SER A 686 -25.51 33.71 -10.12
C SER A 686 -26.87 33.90 -10.79
N CYS A 687 -27.18 33.12 -11.84
CA CYS A 687 -28.44 33.19 -12.59
C CYS A 687 -29.71 33.06 -11.73
N CYS A 688 -29.65 32.39 -10.58
CA CYS A 688 -30.78 32.16 -9.69
C CYS A 688 -31.05 33.29 -8.68
N ASN A 689 -30.20 34.33 -8.65
CA ASN A 689 -30.29 35.48 -7.73
C ASN A 689 -30.81 36.76 -8.40
N ALA A 690 -31.19 36.72 -9.68
CA ALA A 690 -31.63 37.88 -10.45
C ALA A 690 -32.77 38.65 -9.75
N GLY A 691 -32.58 39.97 -9.55
CA GLY A 691 -33.54 40.86 -8.92
C GLY A 691 -33.75 40.67 -7.42
N ASN A 692 -32.96 39.84 -6.74
CA ASN A 692 -33.08 39.62 -5.29
C ASN A 692 -32.39 40.75 -4.51
N THR A 693 -33.04 41.90 -4.44
CA THR A 693 -32.51 43.06 -3.70
C THR A 693 -32.83 42.97 -2.21
N SER A 694 -32.02 43.62 -1.37
CA SER A 694 -32.23 43.71 0.08
C SER A 694 -33.54 44.41 0.47
N ALA A 695 -34.14 45.16 -0.46
CA ALA A 695 -35.42 45.84 -0.28
C ALA A 695 -36.63 44.88 -0.25
N ILE A 696 -36.49 43.65 -0.75
CA ILE A 696 -37.57 42.66 -0.80
C ILE A 696 -37.60 41.84 0.49
N GLN A 697 -38.63 42.07 1.32
CA GLN A 697 -38.72 41.49 2.67
C GLN A 697 -39.82 40.42 2.85
N THR A 698 -40.65 40.17 1.83
CA THR A 698 -41.80 39.26 1.92
C THR A 698 -41.63 38.01 1.05
N SER A 699 -42.03 36.85 1.59
CA SER A 699 -42.05 35.57 0.87
C SER A 699 -43.24 35.46 -0.07
N GLY A 700 -43.03 35.04 -1.32
CA GLY A 700 -44.07 34.81 -2.32
C GLY A 700 -43.49 34.52 -3.70
N TRP A 701 -44.34 34.10 -4.65
CA TRP A 701 -43.93 33.91 -6.05
C TRP A 701 -43.68 35.26 -6.71
N ARG A 702 -42.60 35.41 -7.48
CA ARG A 702 -42.23 36.67 -8.13
C ARG A 702 -41.74 36.47 -9.55
N TYR A 703 -42.32 37.21 -10.49
CA TYR A 703 -42.03 37.09 -11.88
C TYR A 703 -41.35 38.34 -12.48
N VAL A 704 -40.16 38.22 -13.06
CA VAL A 704 -39.37 39.39 -13.52
C VAL A 704 -38.88 39.22 -14.95
N ILE A 705 -38.70 40.32 -15.68
CA ILE A 705 -38.02 40.39 -16.97
C ILE A 705 -36.97 41.49 -16.96
N TYR A 706 -35.76 41.12 -17.37
CA TYR A 706 -34.64 42.02 -17.61
C TYR A 706 -34.20 41.96 -19.08
N ILE A 707 -33.84 43.12 -19.63
CA ILE A 707 -33.23 43.26 -20.95
C ILE A 707 -31.86 43.95 -20.81
N ARG A 708 -30.92 43.62 -21.69
CA ARG A 708 -29.60 44.23 -21.75
C ARG A 708 -29.07 44.26 -23.17
#